data_AF-A0A3D1RPH7-F1
#
_entry.id   AF-A0A3D1RPH7-F1
#
_cell.length_a   1.000
_cell.length_b   1.000
_cell.length_c   1.000
_cell.angle_alpha   90.00
_cell.angle_beta   90.00
_cell.angle_gamma   90.00
#
_symmetry.space_group_name_H-M   'P 1'
#
loop_
_entity.id
_entity.type
_entity.pdbx_description
1 polymer ?
#
loop_
_entity_poly.entity_id
_entity_poly.type
_entity_poly.pdbx_seq_one_letter_code
_entity_poly.pdbx_strand_id
1 'polypeptide(L)'
;MEYKQHRCLSTGIAVIFLISIVLGGVRAAFAQLADIKGHWAQRQITAWADKGLAAGYPDGTFKPDNQITRAEFVTLVNRAFNKQDAGARIDFTDINPSHWFYGEVTAAVAAGYMSGYNDGAFKPNSLITRQEVASVMSRLLQLGEGAAGVSFRDAGSIAPWAAGAVNAVVAAGIMGGYTDGTFMANSPITRAEAVVTVDRALNLSVPETPEAATVIYNQAGTYGPAVGIEAVNAGVIIESAGVTLQNVTIAGDLLLAKGIGEGDVTLNNVTVKGKTTIKGGGTNSITFKDCAMPGLTVEKDGVRVVAAGKTTVDVVTLLSGATLVQVTVTGEGFKTVTVSEVVPAGARVILAGDFEAVIVKAEDTRIEIEEGAVKDLTLDARAAVTGKGAIQTAIINASGSSIEQIPTRIVTAKDVTATVGGKTVGGTPAGDGNGDGAASEIVLPPRKTTERANLNYADMHPGSLDLSAMEQKLADLSELTQTGGDLTAMVALFKEMDALYNEIYTTRCLLQLRFFINFTKEDYAAFVVAQTTEANALDIIYQAGHMILGTGYHDAFAKWIGDGGIVSSMERHIAANDTVTALRARETELIMEINAANQGDVSGVSVVVDGVKWTVDSLKSAMEADPGYLKYTEAEYASIHDALYEQFCRSVYDTLMELAHVRNSIAAEYGYNNSFD
;
A
#
# COMPACT_ATOMS: atom_id res chain seq x y z
N MET A 1 26.66 78.11 33.88
CA MET A 1 25.48 78.39 33.01
C MET A 1 25.28 77.22 32.05
N GLU A 2 25.36 76.01 32.59
CA GLU A 2 25.07 74.72 31.97
C GLU A 2 24.06 74.06 32.91
N TYR A 3 22.76 74.31 32.73
CA TYR A 3 21.72 73.49 33.41
C TYR A 3 20.27 73.75 32.97
N LYS A 4 20.00 74.69 32.05
CA LYS A 4 18.62 75.12 31.74
C LYS A 4 18.08 74.78 30.35
N GLN A 5 18.87 74.24 29.42
CA GLN A 5 18.38 73.92 28.07
C GLN A 5 18.01 72.44 27.81
N HIS A 6 18.41 71.50 28.68
CA HIS A 6 18.06 70.08 28.51
C HIS A 6 16.77 69.64 29.24
N ARG A 7 16.08 70.53 29.97
CA ARG A 7 14.84 70.20 30.69
C ARG A 7 13.53 70.48 29.93
N CYS A 8 13.59 71.12 28.76
CA CYS A 8 12.41 71.35 27.91
C CYS A 8 12.24 70.35 26.76
N LEU A 9 13.29 69.60 26.39
CA LEU A 9 13.20 68.60 25.32
C LEU A 9 12.80 67.20 25.84
N SER A 10 13.09 66.87 27.10
CA SER A 10 12.68 65.59 27.71
C SER A 10 11.23 65.60 28.22
N THR A 11 10.65 66.77 28.48
CA THR A 11 9.23 66.92 28.86
C THR A 11 8.29 66.93 27.65
N GLY A 12 8.76 67.32 26.46
CA GLY A 12 7.96 67.26 25.23
C GLY A 12 7.80 65.83 24.68
N ILE A 13 8.84 64.99 24.78
CA ILE A 13 8.80 63.61 24.26
C ILE A 13 8.01 62.68 25.21
N ALA A 14 8.06 62.91 26.52
CA ALA A 14 7.26 62.15 27.49
C ALA A 14 5.75 62.46 27.40
N VAL A 15 5.36 63.69 27.05
CA VAL A 15 3.93 64.07 26.91
C VAL A 15 3.35 63.57 25.59
N ILE A 16 4.14 63.45 24.52
CA ILE A 16 3.68 62.81 23.27
C ILE A 16 3.55 61.29 23.46
N PHE A 17 4.46 60.63 24.21
CA PHE A 17 4.32 59.19 24.52
C PHE A 17 3.16 58.89 25.50
N LEU A 18 2.84 59.81 26.43
CA LEU A 18 1.69 59.66 27.33
C LEU A 18 0.35 59.99 26.65
N ILE A 19 0.31 60.86 25.64
CA ILE A 19 -0.90 61.12 24.85
C ILE A 19 -1.15 59.99 23.83
N SER A 20 -0.10 59.33 23.33
CA SER A 20 -0.25 58.13 22.47
C SER A 20 -0.77 56.89 23.23
N ILE A 21 -0.58 56.82 24.56
CA ILE A 21 -1.11 55.71 25.39
C ILE A 21 -2.57 55.94 25.81
N VAL A 22 -3.07 57.18 25.75
CA VAL A 22 -4.48 57.50 26.07
C VAL A 22 -5.40 57.44 24.83
N LEU A 23 -4.85 57.42 23.61
CA LEU A 23 -5.62 57.15 22.38
C LEU A 23 -5.56 55.68 21.89
N GLY A 24 -4.75 54.81 22.51
CA GLY A 24 -4.70 53.38 22.20
C GLY A 24 -5.84 52.55 22.81
N GLY A 25 -6.81 53.20 23.47
CA GLY A 25 -7.86 52.56 24.26
C GLY A 25 -9.28 52.94 23.84
N VAL A 26 -9.50 53.50 22.65
CA VAL A 26 -10.84 53.41 22.06
C VAL A 26 -10.98 51.95 21.62
N ARG A 27 -11.37 51.08 22.55
CA ARG A 27 -12.28 50.00 22.17
C ARG A 27 -13.40 50.72 21.47
N ALA A 28 -13.47 50.61 20.14
CA ALA A 28 -14.67 51.00 19.43
C ALA A 28 -15.80 50.32 20.21
N ALA A 29 -16.59 51.12 20.93
CA ALA A 29 -17.88 50.66 21.38
C ALA A 29 -18.58 50.31 20.09
N PHE A 30 -18.62 49.01 19.76
CA PHE A 30 -19.31 48.55 18.57
C PHE A 30 -20.69 49.16 18.65
N ALA A 31 -21.01 50.01 17.68
CA ALA A 31 -22.33 50.59 17.56
C ALA A 31 -23.32 49.42 17.65
N GLN A 32 -24.27 49.53 18.58
CA GLN A 32 -25.30 48.51 18.75
C GLN A 32 -25.96 48.32 17.38
N LEU A 33 -25.79 47.14 16.78
CA LEU A 33 -26.26 46.85 15.42
C LEU A 33 -27.77 47.16 15.34
N ALA A 34 -28.13 48.19 14.58
CA ALA A 34 -29.46 48.81 14.72
C ALA A 34 -30.58 47.95 14.12
N ASP A 35 -30.26 47.21 13.05
CA ASP A 35 -31.17 46.43 12.21
C ASP A 35 -31.42 45.00 12.72
N ILE A 36 -30.73 44.57 13.78
CA ILE A 36 -31.00 43.26 14.39
C ILE A 36 -32.01 43.34 15.55
N LYS A 37 -32.46 44.53 15.95
CA LYS A 37 -33.40 44.69 17.07
C LYS A 37 -34.76 44.05 16.74
N GLY A 38 -35.15 43.05 17.52
CA GLY A 38 -36.37 42.26 17.32
C GLY A 38 -36.23 41.15 16.27
N HIS A 39 -35.06 41.00 15.65
CA HIS A 39 -34.79 39.94 14.69
C HIS A 39 -34.62 38.60 15.40
N TRP A 40 -35.10 37.50 14.81
CA TRP A 40 -35.06 36.17 15.43
C TRP A 40 -33.63 35.68 15.74
N ALA A 41 -32.65 36.09 14.93
CA ALA A 41 -31.23 35.78 15.11
C ALA A 41 -30.45 36.83 15.93
N GLN A 42 -31.12 37.83 16.51
CA GLN A 42 -30.46 38.95 17.22
C GLN A 42 -29.45 38.46 18.26
N ARG A 43 -29.81 37.45 19.03
CA ARG A 43 -28.98 36.92 20.12
C ARG A 43 -27.66 36.36 19.58
N GLN A 44 -27.73 35.48 18.58
CA GLN A 44 -26.57 34.83 17.98
C GLN A 44 -25.67 35.86 17.28
N ILE A 45 -26.28 36.79 16.53
CA ILE A 45 -25.54 37.85 15.84
C ILE A 45 -24.79 38.75 16.84
N THR A 46 -25.45 39.15 17.94
CA THR A 46 -24.81 39.97 18.98
C THR A 46 -23.63 39.23 19.60
N ALA A 47 -23.81 37.95 19.96
CA ALA A 47 -22.75 37.14 20.55
C ALA A 47 -21.54 36.94 19.60
N TRP A 48 -21.79 36.78 18.31
CA TRP A 48 -20.74 36.65 17.30
C TRP A 48 -20.01 37.95 17.04
N ALA A 49 -20.71 39.09 17.06
CA ALA A 49 -20.11 40.41 16.97
C ALA A 49 -19.20 40.69 18.17
N ASP A 50 -19.66 40.39 19.38
CA ASP A 50 -18.89 40.58 20.62
C ASP A 50 -17.61 39.73 20.66
N LYS A 51 -17.64 38.53 20.06
CA LYS A 51 -16.48 37.62 19.93
C LYS A 51 -15.58 37.94 18.73
N GLY A 52 -15.94 38.90 17.88
CA GLY A 52 -15.21 39.22 16.65
C GLY A 52 -15.33 38.17 15.54
N LEU A 53 -16.28 37.23 15.66
CA LEU A 53 -16.49 36.16 14.68
C LEU A 53 -17.25 36.65 13.44
N ALA A 54 -18.15 37.61 13.61
CA ALA A 54 -18.82 38.31 12.52
C ALA A 54 -18.76 39.82 12.73
N ALA A 55 -18.54 40.57 11.64
CA ALA A 55 -18.53 42.03 11.67
C ALA A 55 -19.78 42.59 10.99
N GLY A 56 -20.28 43.71 11.53
CA GLY A 56 -21.25 44.57 10.86
C GLY A 56 -20.58 45.46 9.81
N TYR A 57 -21.40 46.21 9.08
CA TYR A 57 -20.96 47.16 8.07
C TYR A 57 -20.58 48.51 8.73
N PRO A 58 -19.77 49.35 8.05
CA PRO A 58 -19.41 50.68 8.55
C PRO A 58 -20.62 51.61 8.82
N ASP A 59 -21.77 51.31 8.21
CA ASP A 59 -23.04 52.03 8.40
C ASP A 59 -23.78 51.64 9.71
N GLY A 60 -23.20 50.77 10.54
CA GLY A 60 -23.77 50.34 11.82
C GLY A 60 -24.83 49.24 11.71
N THR A 61 -25.00 48.64 10.53
CA THR A 61 -25.95 47.54 10.29
C THR A 61 -25.26 46.18 10.18
N PHE A 62 -26.01 45.09 10.37
CA PHE A 62 -25.56 43.73 10.14
C PHE A 62 -26.04 43.14 8.80
N LYS A 63 -27.20 43.62 8.32
CA LYS A 63 -27.96 43.14 7.16
C LYS A 63 -28.34 41.66 7.29
N PRO A 64 -29.11 41.28 8.34
CA PRO A 64 -29.39 39.88 8.66
C PRO A 64 -30.10 39.12 7.53
N ASP A 65 -30.97 39.79 6.78
CA ASP A 65 -31.78 39.19 5.72
C ASP A 65 -31.11 39.22 4.34
N ASN A 66 -29.91 39.79 4.22
CA ASN A 66 -29.16 39.77 2.96
C ASN A 66 -28.65 38.34 2.69
N GLN A 67 -28.78 37.91 1.43
CA GLN A 67 -28.16 36.67 0.96
C GLN A 67 -26.63 36.82 0.93
N ILE A 68 -25.92 35.74 1.24
CA ILE A 68 -24.45 35.75 1.27
C ILE A 68 -23.82 34.91 0.17
N THR A 69 -22.62 35.31 -0.21
CA THR A 69 -21.78 34.60 -1.17
C THR A 69 -21.07 33.40 -0.53
N ARG A 70 -20.59 32.48 -1.37
CA ARG A 70 -19.75 31.34 -0.95
C ARG A 70 -18.51 31.81 -0.19
N ALA A 71 -17.82 32.85 -0.67
CA ALA A 71 -16.63 33.40 -0.02
C ALA A 71 -16.95 33.99 1.38
N GLU A 72 -18.07 34.70 1.52
CA GLU A 72 -18.49 35.22 2.82
C GLU A 72 -18.87 34.10 3.79
N PHE A 73 -19.55 33.04 3.31
CA PHE A 73 -19.89 31.89 4.15
C PHE A 73 -18.64 31.18 4.66
N VAL A 74 -17.66 30.93 3.78
CA VAL A 74 -16.37 30.34 4.16
C VAL A 74 -15.67 31.15 5.24
N THR A 75 -15.66 32.48 5.09
CA THR A 75 -15.04 33.39 6.04
C THR A 75 -15.66 33.24 7.43
N LEU A 76 -16.99 33.10 7.51
CA LEU A 76 -17.70 32.86 8.79
C LEU A 76 -17.30 31.51 9.40
N VAL A 77 -17.21 30.45 8.58
CA VAL A 77 -16.81 29.11 9.02
C VAL A 77 -15.36 29.10 9.51
N ASN A 78 -14.42 29.67 8.76
CA ASN A 78 -13.00 29.68 9.11
C ASN A 78 -12.76 30.43 10.43
N ARG A 79 -13.39 31.59 10.62
CA ARG A 79 -13.30 32.35 11.88
C ARG A 79 -13.88 31.58 13.04
N ALA A 80 -15.05 30.96 12.86
CA ALA A 80 -15.72 30.16 13.87
C ALA A 80 -14.87 28.96 14.32
N PHE A 81 -14.28 28.22 13.38
CA PHE A 81 -13.54 26.99 13.63
C PHE A 81 -12.01 27.16 13.67
N ASN A 82 -11.53 28.41 13.75
CA ASN A 82 -10.12 28.79 13.73
C ASN A 82 -9.30 28.07 12.64
N LYS A 83 -9.85 28.02 11.42
CA LYS A 83 -9.16 27.47 10.26
C LYS A 83 -8.28 28.53 9.65
N GLN A 84 -7.07 28.15 9.29
CA GLN A 84 -6.05 29.06 8.77
C GLN A 84 -5.50 28.50 7.46
N ASP A 85 -5.01 29.40 6.62
CA ASP A 85 -4.40 29.04 5.35
C ASP A 85 -3.14 28.19 5.59
N ALA A 86 -3.15 26.96 5.09
CA ALA A 86 -2.02 26.05 5.16
C ALA A 86 -0.98 26.30 4.04
N GLY A 87 -1.14 27.34 3.22
CA GLY A 87 -0.28 27.63 2.08
C GLY A 87 -0.53 26.71 0.88
N ALA A 88 -1.69 26.05 0.84
CA ALA A 88 -2.05 25.15 -0.24
C ALA A 88 -2.32 25.94 -1.53
N ARG A 89 -1.61 25.60 -2.61
CA ARG A 89 -1.92 26.14 -3.93
C ARG A 89 -3.23 25.52 -4.43
N ILE A 90 -4.20 26.37 -4.76
CA ILE A 90 -5.46 25.99 -5.39
C ILE A 90 -5.47 26.44 -6.85
N ASP A 91 -5.94 25.57 -7.74
CA ASP A 91 -5.96 25.79 -9.20
C ASP A 91 -7.39 26.02 -9.73
N PHE A 92 -8.17 26.89 -9.06
CA PHE A 92 -9.48 27.30 -9.58
C PHE A 92 -9.36 28.43 -10.60
N THR A 93 -10.14 28.35 -11.68
CA THR A 93 -10.08 29.29 -12.80
C THR A 93 -10.52 30.72 -12.45
N ASP A 94 -11.26 30.90 -11.35
CA ASP A 94 -11.85 32.17 -10.90
C ASP A 94 -11.27 32.69 -9.57
N ILE A 95 -10.16 32.13 -9.10
CA ILE A 95 -9.48 32.52 -7.85
C ILE A 95 -8.06 33.01 -8.13
N ASN A 96 -7.76 34.24 -7.74
CA ASN A 96 -6.43 34.85 -7.84
C ASN A 96 -5.85 35.13 -6.43
N PRO A 97 -4.54 34.97 -6.20
CA PRO A 97 -3.88 35.28 -4.92
C PRO A 97 -4.13 36.69 -4.36
N SER A 98 -4.47 37.65 -5.22
CA SER A 98 -4.81 39.03 -4.82
C SER A 98 -6.26 39.20 -4.31
N HIS A 99 -7.13 38.20 -4.47
CA HIS A 99 -8.50 38.27 -3.97
C HIS A 99 -8.51 38.20 -2.44
N TRP A 100 -9.36 39.03 -1.81
CA TRP A 100 -9.47 39.10 -0.35
C TRP A 100 -9.85 37.75 0.30
N PHE A 101 -10.60 36.91 -0.43
CA PHE A 101 -11.02 35.58 0.02
C PHE A 101 -10.04 34.47 -0.33
N TYR A 102 -8.88 34.77 -0.93
CA TYR A 102 -7.93 33.73 -1.38
C TYR A 102 -7.55 32.79 -0.24
N GLY A 103 -7.04 33.34 0.88
CA GLY A 103 -6.65 32.56 2.05
C GLY A 103 -7.81 31.81 2.72
N GLU A 104 -9.03 32.34 2.60
CA GLU A 104 -10.23 31.71 3.13
C GLU A 104 -10.58 30.45 2.33
N VAL A 105 -10.50 30.54 0.99
CA VAL A 105 -10.77 29.42 0.08
C VAL A 105 -9.67 28.36 0.18
N THR A 106 -8.40 28.73 0.24
CA THR A 106 -7.30 27.77 0.39
C THR A 106 -7.41 27.01 1.70
N ALA A 107 -7.72 27.69 2.82
CA ALA A 107 -7.96 27.04 4.11
C ALA A 107 -9.13 26.05 4.05
N ALA A 108 -10.22 26.42 3.39
CA ALA A 108 -11.42 25.59 3.29
C ALA A 108 -11.21 24.32 2.48
N VAL A 109 -10.46 24.44 1.38
CA VAL A 109 -10.13 23.31 0.49
C VAL A 109 -9.09 22.41 1.14
N ALA A 110 -8.05 22.97 1.75
CA ALA A 110 -7.05 22.21 2.49
C ALA A 110 -7.67 21.42 3.66
N ALA A 111 -8.66 22.00 4.33
CA ALA A 111 -9.42 21.34 5.38
C ALA A 111 -10.49 20.35 4.86
N GLY A 112 -10.66 20.22 3.53
CA GLY A 112 -11.51 19.21 2.90
C GLY A 112 -13.03 19.44 3.03
N TYR A 113 -13.47 20.56 3.60
CA TYR A 113 -14.91 20.81 3.79
C TYR A 113 -15.57 21.57 2.63
N MET A 114 -14.76 22.15 1.73
CA MET A 114 -15.22 22.72 0.46
C MET A 114 -14.40 22.25 -0.73
N SER A 115 -15.06 22.22 -1.89
CA SER A 115 -14.48 21.91 -3.19
C SER A 115 -15.03 22.87 -4.25
N GLY A 116 -14.35 22.94 -5.40
CA GLY A 116 -14.87 23.60 -6.60
C GLY A 116 -15.97 22.80 -7.28
N TYR A 117 -16.54 23.37 -8.34
CA TYR A 117 -17.49 22.73 -9.23
C TYR A 117 -16.76 21.97 -10.34
N ASN A 118 -17.48 21.09 -11.04
CA ASN A 118 -16.93 20.27 -12.14
C ASN A 118 -16.39 21.08 -13.32
N ASP A 119 -16.74 22.37 -13.43
CA ASP A 119 -16.22 23.30 -14.43
C ASP A 119 -14.86 23.92 -14.06
N GLY A 120 -14.27 23.50 -12.93
CA GLY A 120 -12.96 23.99 -12.45
C GLY A 120 -13.02 25.35 -11.76
N ALA A 121 -14.21 25.90 -11.52
CA ALA A 121 -14.40 27.16 -10.78
C ALA A 121 -14.83 26.92 -9.32
N PHE A 122 -14.50 27.85 -8.42
CA PHE A 122 -14.99 27.85 -7.03
C PHE A 122 -16.28 28.65 -6.85
N LYS A 123 -16.51 29.64 -7.72
CA LYS A 123 -17.63 30.59 -7.74
C LYS A 123 -17.75 31.40 -6.45
N PRO A 124 -16.69 32.10 -6.00
CA PRO A 124 -16.63 32.74 -4.68
C PRO A 124 -17.72 33.80 -4.47
N ASN A 125 -18.12 34.50 -5.55
CA ASN A 125 -19.12 35.57 -5.52
C ASN A 125 -20.53 35.08 -5.81
N SER A 126 -20.74 33.78 -6.10
CA SER A 126 -22.07 33.22 -6.23
C SER A 126 -22.71 33.06 -4.85
N LEU A 127 -24.01 33.29 -4.78
CA LEU A 127 -24.78 33.04 -3.57
C LEU A 127 -24.78 31.55 -3.23
N ILE A 128 -24.62 31.21 -1.95
CA ILE A 128 -24.58 29.82 -1.50
C ILE A 128 -25.98 29.33 -1.13
N THR A 129 -26.37 28.18 -1.69
CA THR A 129 -27.68 27.56 -1.44
C THR A 129 -27.71 26.78 -0.14
N ARG A 130 -28.91 26.57 0.42
CA ARG A 130 -29.09 25.82 1.67
C ARG A 130 -28.59 24.37 1.59
N GLN A 131 -28.73 23.71 0.45
CA GLN A 131 -28.21 22.34 0.27
C GLN A 131 -26.68 22.31 0.17
N GLU A 132 -26.05 23.34 -0.40
CA GLU A 132 -24.59 23.48 -0.40
C GLU A 132 -24.07 23.73 1.01
N VAL A 133 -24.73 24.59 1.78
CA VAL A 133 -24.43 24.80 3.21
C VAL A 133 -24.53 23.49 3.99
N ALA A 134 -25.58 22.70 3.76
CA ALA A 134 -25.73 21.39 4.41
C ALA A 134 -24.55 20.46 4.09
N SER A 135 -24.14 20.36 2.82
CA SER A 135 -22.97 19.58 2.42
C SER A 135 -21.67 20.09 3.01
N VAL A 136 -21.49 21.41 3.10
CA VAL A 136 -20.31 22.00 3.73
C VAL A 136 -20.25 21.65 5.22
N MET A 137 -21.34 21.87 5.95
CA MET A 137 -21.37 21.61 7.40
C MET A 137 -21.27 20.11 7.72
N SER A 138 -21.89 19.25 6.91
CA SER A 138 -21.77 17.80 7.04
C SER A 138 -20.33 17.31 6.85
N ARG A 139 -19.60 17.83 5.87
CA ARG A 139 -18.17 17.51 5.66
C ARG A 139 -17.29 18.09 6.76
N LEU A 140 -17.49 19.35 7.12
CA LEU A 140 -16.72 20.04 8.17
C LEU A 140 -16.77 19.29 9.50
N LEU A 141 -17.94 18.74 9.85
CA LEU A 141 -18.20 18.08 11.12
C LEU A 141 -18.18 16.54 11.03
N GLN A 142 -17.91 15.97 9.86
CA GLN A 142 -17.85 14.52 9.62
C GLN A 142 -19.09 13.75 10.12
N LEU A 143 -20.29 14.29 9.90
CA LEU A 143 -21.54 13.78 10.52
C LEU A 143 -22.05 12.42 9.98
N GLY A 144 -21.35 11.80 9.03
CA GLY A 144 -21.80 10.58 8.35
C GLY A 144 -23.06 10.75 7.50
N GLU A 145 -23.51 9.70 6.84
CA GLU A 145 -24.82 9.68 6.18
C GLU A 145 -25.91 9.42 7.23
N GLY A 146 -26.66 10.47 7.61
CA GLY A 146 -27.70 10.37 8.63
C GLY A 146 -28.82 9.40 8.25
N ALA A 147 -29.41 8.75 9.25
CA ALA A 147 -30.57 7.88 9.07
C ALA A 147 -31.73 8.62 8.36
N ALA A 148 -32.47 7.91 7.49
CA ALA A 148 -33.51 8.41 6.59
C ALA A 148 -34.80 8.92 7.29
N GLY A 149 -34.68 9.80 8.28
CA GLY A 149 -35.74 10.13 9.24
C GLY A 149 -36.41 11.50 9.09
N VAL A 150 -35.98 12.37 8.18
CA VAL A 150 -36.53 13.73 8.08
C VAL A 150 -37.35 13.89 6.80
N SER A 151 -38.66 14.07 6.94
CA SER A 151 -39.57 14.28 5.80
C SER A 151 -39.89 15.77 5.65
N PHE A 152 -39.50 16.35 4.51
CA PHE A 152 -39.89 17.70 4.08
C PHE A 152 -40.88 17.62 2.92
N ARG A 153 -41.79 18.61 2.81
CA ARG A 153 -42.77 18.68 1.71
C ARG A 153 -42.12 18.80 0.33
N ASP A 154 -40.96 19.44 0.27
CA ASP A 154 -40.17 19.67 -0.92
C ASP A 154 -38.94 18.75 -0.98
N ALA A 155 -38.97 17.59 -0.31
CA ALA A 155 -37.84 16.65 -0.30
C ALA A 155 -37.37 16.26 -1.71
N GLY A 156 -38.28 16.18 -2.68
CA GLY A 156 -37.95 15.93 -4.09
C GLY A 156 -37.18 17.05 -4.80
N SER A 157 -37.07 18.24 -4.20
CA SER A 157 -36.26 19.36 -4.72
C SER A 157 -34.82 19.35 -4.22
N ILE A 158 -34.51 18.49 -3.23
CA ILE A 158 -33.16 18.27 -2.72
C ILE A 158 -32.41 17.44 -3.75
N ALA A 159 -31.26 17.93 -4.20
CA ALA A 159 -30.46 17.18 -5.16
C ALA A 159 -29.95 15.86 -4.54
N PRO A 160 -29.87 14.75 -5.30
CA PRO A 160 -29.44 13.46 -4.77
C PRO A 160 -28.09 13.51 -4.04
N TRP A 161 -27.14 14.32 -4.53
CA TRP A 161 -25.82 14.51 -3.92
C TRP A 161 -25.85 15.22 -2.57
N ALA A 162 -26.92 15.98 -2.28
CA ALA A 162 -27.07 16.72 -1.03
C ALA A 162 -27.95 15.97 -0.01
N ALA A 163 -28.71 14.96 -0.43
CA ALA A 163 -29.72 14.31 0.41
C ALA A 163 -29.15 13.75 1.73
N GLY A 164 -28.03 13.03 1.67
CA GLY A 164 -27.37 12.49 2.87
C GLY A 164 -26.88 13.60 3.81
N ALA A 165 -26.29 14.66 3.26
CA ALA A 165 -25.81 15.80 4.04
C ALA A 165 -26.96 16.57 4.70
N VAL A 166 -28.06 16.79 3.97
CA VAL A 166 -29.27 17.44 4.50
C VAL A 166 -29.85 16.63 5.65
N ASN A 167 -29.96 15.31 5.51
CA ASN A 167 -30.41 14.44 6.60
C ASN A 167 -29.50 14.55 7.82
N ALA A 168 -28.17 14.54 7.62
CA ALA A 168 -27.20 14.60 8.71
C ALA A 168 -27.27 15.93 9.49
N VAL A 169 -27.28 17.08 8.80
CA VAL A 169 -27.33 18.38 9.47
C VAL A 169 -28.68 18.67 10.14
N VAL A 170 -29.77 18.07 9.64
CA VAL A 170 -31.08 18.19 10.28
C VAL A 170 -31.20 17.26 11.48
N ALA A 171 -30.72 16.02 11.37
CA ALA A 171 -30.65 15.10 12.50
C ALA A 171 -29.78 15.66 13.64
N ALA A 172 -28.69 16.35 13.31
CA ALA A 172 -27.84 17.05 14.26
C ALA A 172 -28.47 18.35 14.81
N GLY A 173 -29.62 18.82 14.28
CA GLY A 173 -30.23 20.08 14.72
C GLY A 173 -29.47 21.34 14.31
N ILE A 174 -28.50 21.22 13.40
CA ILE A 174 -27.71 22.34 12.87
C ILE A 174 -28.58 23.17 11.93
N MET A 175 -29.28 22.50 11.02
CA MET A 175 -30.27 23.09 10.12
C MET A 175 -31.64 22.50 10.36
N GLY A 176 -32.69 23.21 9.95
CA GLY A 176 -34.07 22.73 10.02
C GLY A 176 -34.89 23.30 8.87
N GLY A 177 -36.11 22.79 8.69
CA GLY A 177 -37.07 23.32 7.72
C GLY A 177 -37.72 24.63 8.17
N TYR A 178 -38.40 25.28 7.25
CA TYR A 178 -39.23 26.44 7.51
C TYR A 178 -40.59 26.04 8.08
N THR A 179 -41.33 27.02 8.61
CA THR A 179 -42.64 26.83 9.24
C THR A 179 -43.70 26.25 8.30
N ASP A 180 -43.52 26.35 6.98
CA ASP A 180 -44.39 25.79 5.96
C ASP A 180 -44.14 24.30 5.67
N GLY A 181 -43.13 23.71 6.33
CA GLY A 181 -42.73 22.31 6.19
C GLY A 181 -41.75 22.04 5.04
N THR A 182 -41.13 23.08 4.46
CA THR A 182 -40.13 22.96 3.38
C THR A 182 -38.70 23.09 3.90
N PHE A 183 -37.72 22.53 3.18
CA PHE A 183 -36.29 22.76 3.43
C PHE A 183 -35.73 23.89 2.57
N MET A 184 -36.32 24.15 1.40
CA MET A 184 -35.89 25.13 0.39
C MET A 184 -34.45 24.92 -0.08
N ALA A 185 -34.13 23.70 -0.54
CA ALA A 185 -32.78 23.25 -0.88
C ALA A 185 -31.99 24.18 -1.82
N ASN A 186 -32.66 24.71 -2.85
CA ASN A 186 -32.05 25.56 -3.88
C ASN A 186 -32.04 27.05 -3.54
N SER A 187 -32.68 27.46 -2.43
CA SER A 187 -32.73 28.87 -2.03
C SER A 187 -31.39 29.30 -1.41
N PRO A 188 -30.88 30.49 -1.75
CA PRO A 188 -29.73 31.06 -1.05
C PRO A 188 -30.01 31.31 0.42
N ILE A 189 -29.01 31.08 1.27
CA ILE A 189 -29.08 31.37 2.70
C ILE A 189 -28.87 32.87 2.98
N THR A 190 -29.58 33.39 3.97
CA THR A 190 -29.34 34.75 4.51
C THR A 190 -28.13 34.78 5.45
N ARG A 191 -27.58 35.98 5.69
CA ARG A 191 -26.46 36.18 6.62
C ARG A 191 -26.81 35.76 8.05
N ALA A 192 -28.04 36.00 8.49
CA ALA A 192 -28.54 35.55 9.78
C ALA A 192 -28.64 34.02 9.88
N GLU A 193 -29.19 33.37 8.85
CA GLU A 193 -29.25 31.91 8.81
C GLU A 193 -27.87 31.28 8.77
N ALA A 194 -26.90 31.87 8.07
CA ALA A 194 -25.51 31.43 8.07
C ALA A 194 -24.90 31.51 9.47
N VAL A 195 -25.01 32.67 10.15
CA VAL A 195 -24.53 32.80 11.54
C VAL A 195 -25.19 31.78 12.45
N VAL A 196 -26.50 31.61 12.38
CA VAL A 196 -27.20 30.65 13.26
C VAL A 196 -26.82 29.21 12.93
N THR A 197 -26.63 28.87 11.66
CA THR A 197 -26.20 27.52 11.24
C THR A 197 -24.81 27.22 11.79
N VAL A 198 -23.86 28.13 11.65
CA VAL A 198 -22.50 27.93 12.14
C VAL A 198 -22.45 28.05 13.68
N ASP A 199 -23.27 28.90 14.29
CA ASP A 199 -23.42 28.98 15.75
C ASP A 199 -23.98 27.69 16.35
N ARG A 200 -24.98 27.09 15.72
CA ARG A 200 -25.51 25.77 16.11
C ARG A 200 -24.50 24.66 15.89
N ALA A 201 -23.60 24.79 14.92
CA ALA A 201 -22.50 23.85 14.73
C ALA A 201 -21.39 24.02 15.77
N LEU A 202 -21.08 25.26 16.19
CA LEU A 202 -20.12 25.56 17.27
C LEU A 202 -20.65 25.17 18.64
N ASN A 203 -21.91 25.50 18.89
CA ASN A 203 -22.65 25.17 20.11
C ASN A 203 -23.45 23.87 19.92
N LEU A 204 -23.05 23.06 18.94
CA LEU A 204 -23.52 21.71 18.85
C LEU A 204 -22.98 21.06 20.11
N SER A 205 -23.83 21.03 21.14
CA SER A 205 -23.93 19.80 21.88
C SER A 205 -24.45 18.78 20.87
N VAL A 206 -23.52 18.30 20.03
CA VAL A 206 -23.40 16.87 19.85
C VAL A 206 -23.57 16.40 21.29
N PRO A 207 -24.33 15.34 21.61
CA PRO A 207 -23.82 14.56 22.73
C PRO A 207 -22.31 14.57 22.50
N GLU A 208 -21.48 15.07 23.44
CA GLU A 208 -20.12 14.55 23.42
C GLU A 208 -20.36 13.09 23.08
N THR A 209 -19.84 12.59 21.97
CA THR A 209 -19.77 11.15 21.83
C THR A 209 -19.20 10.77 23.18
N PRO A 210 -19.97 10.18 24.10
CA PRO A 210 -19.99 10.59 25.51
C PRO A 210 -18.61 10.41 26.09
N GLU A 211 -17.73 11.42 26.05
CA GLU A 211 -16.28 11.19 26.04
C GLU A 211 -15.90 9.79 25.49
N ALA A 212 -16.35 9.46 24.27
CA ALA A 212 -16.95 8.16 23.91
C ALA A 212 -16.50 7.05 24.85
N ALA A 213 -17.26 6.82 25.94
CA ALA A 213 -16.82 6.19 27.18
C ALA A 213 -15.60 5.31 26.90
N THR A 214 -14.42 5.90 27.05
CA THR A 214 -13.24 5.25 26.49
C THR A 214 -13.07 3.95 27.25
N VAL A 215 -13.14 2.83 26.54
CA VAL A 215 -13.03 1.52 27.19
C VAL A 215 -11.57 1.31 27.50
N ILE A 216 -11.23 1.37 28.78
CA ILE A 216 -9.85 1.20 29.24
C ILE A 216 -9.66 -0.23 29.73
N TYR A 217 -8.73 -0.94 29.09
CA TYR A 217 -8.23 -2.23 29.53
C TYR A 217 -6.89 -2.04 30.24
N ASN A 218 -6.95 -1.85 31.55
CA ASN A 218 -5.79 -1.58 32.42
C ASN A 218 -5.33 -2.81 33.24
N GLN A 219 -5.85 -3.99 32.93
CA GLN A 219 -5.46 -5.27 33.53
C GLN A 219 -5.26 -6.31 32.44
N ALA A 220 -4.32 -7.24 32.63
CA ALA A 220 -4.13 -8.37 31.73
C ALA A 220 -5.38 -9.26 31.68
N GLY A 221 -5.69 -9.81 30.51
CA GLY A 221 -6.87 -10.66 30.32
C GLY A 221 -7.39 -10.68 28.89
N THR A 222 -8.37 -11.54 28.63
CA THR A 222 -9.06 -11.63 27.35
C THR A 222 -10.39 -10.87 27.42
N TYR A 223 -10.60 -9.96 26.49
CA TYR A 223 -11.77 -9.09 26.39
C TYR A 223 -12.48 -9.26 25.05
N GLY A 224 -13.80 -9.09 25.05
CA GLY A 224 -14.67 -9.38 23.91
C GLY A 224 -15.19 -10.83 23.91
N PRO A 225 -16.22 -11.12 23.11
CA PRO A 225 -16.92 -12.41 23.16
C PRO A 225 -16.07 -13.52 22.53
N ALA A 226 -16.24 -14.76 23.02
CA ALA A 226 -15.61 -15.92 22.41
C ALA A 226 -16.21 -16.29 21.04
N VAL A 227 -17.47 -15.92 20.81
CA VAL A 227 -18.24 -16.17 19.57
C VAL A 227 -19.11 -14.97 19.26
N GLY A 228 -19.25 -14.62 17.97
CA GLY A 228 -19.96 -13.41 17.53
C GLY A 228 -19.07 -12.17 17.59
N ILE A 229 -19.56 -11.01 17.14
CA ILE A 229 -18.81 -9.75 17.13
C ILE A 229 -19.51 -8.74 18.04
N GLU A 230 -18.78 -8.16 18.99
CA GLU A 230 -19.25 -7.07 19.85
C GLU A 230 -18.97 -5.71 19.21
N ALA A 231 -19.95 -4.81 19.21
CA ALA A 231 -19.76 -3.43 18.75
C ALA A 231 -19.43 -2.52 19.94
N VAL A 232 -18.21 -1.98 19.97
CA VAL A 232 -17.79 -0.95 20.91
C VAL A 232 -18.00 0.41 20.25
N ASN A 233 -19.09 1.09 20.63
CA ASN A 233 -19.46 2.41 20.12
C ASN A 233 -18.64 3.55 20.78
N ALA A 234 -17.33 3.31 20.99
CA ALA A 234 -16.42 4.16 21.74
C ALA A 234 -14.97 4.00 21.26
N GLY A 235 -14.07 4.86 21.77
CA GLY A 235 -12.63 4.62 21.68
C GLY A 235 -12.18 3.56 22.68
N VAL A 236 -11.04 2.93 22.43
CA VAL A 236 -10.45 1.90 23.30
C VAL A 236 -9.02 2.28 23.66
N ILE A 237 -8.68 2.17 24.94
CA ILE A 237 -7.30 2.27 25.43
C ILE A 237 -6.89 0.94 26.03
N ILE A 238 -5.77 0.38 25.59
CA ILE A 238 -5.11 -0.75 26.25
C ILE A 238 -3.92 -0.20 27.01
N GLU A 239 -3.98 -0.30 28.34
CA GLU A 239 -2.99 0.28 29.26
C GLU A 239 -2.11 -0.76 29.94
N SER A 240 -2.46 -2.05 29.89
CA SER A 240 -1.69 -3.13 30.51
C SER A 240 -1.18 -4.13 29.47
N ALA A 241 -0.01 -4.69 29.72
CA ALA A 241 0.47 -5.89 29.04
C ALA A 241 -0.42 -7.11 29.32
N GLY A 242 -0.33 -8.12 28.47
CA GLY A 242 -1.09 -9.38 28.57
C GLY A 242 -2.58 -9.22 28.20
N VAL A 243 -2.95 -8.13 27.53
CA VAL A 243 -4.32 -7.91 27.05
C VAL A 243 -4.50 -8.60 25.70
N THR A 244 -5.53 -9.44 25.61
CA THR A 244 -6.05 -9.96 24.35
C THR A 244 -7.43 -9.36 24.09
N LEU A 245 -7.59 -8.56 23.04
CA LEU A 245 -8.90 -8.07 22.61
C LEU A 245 -9.35 -8.92 21.41
N GLN A 246 -10.54 -9.50 21.48
CA GLN A 246 -11.01 -10.40 20.42
C GLN A 246 -12.47 -10.18 20.01
N ASN A 247 -12.72 -10.37 18.70
CA ASN A 247 -14.05 -10.31 18.11
C ASN A 247 -14.82 -9.00 18.40
N VAL A 248 -14.14 -7.86 18.23
CA VAL A 248 -14.70 -6.53 18.51
C VAL A 248 -14.65 -5.65 17.27
N THR A 249 -15.70 -4.87 17.04
CA THR A 249 -15.68 -3.70 16.14
C THR A 249 -15.67 -2.42 16.97
N ILE A 250 -14.56 -1.68 16.90
CA ILE A 250 -14.35 -0.40 17.58
C ILE A 250 -14.77 0.72 16.63
N ALA A 251 -15.78 1.51 17.03
CA ALA A 251 -16.25 2.66 16.26
C ALA A 251 -15.29 3.86 16.34
N GLY A 252 -14.58 4.01 17.46
CA GLY A 252 -13.62 5.10 17.69
C GLY A 252 -12.16 4.71 17.43
N ASP A 253 -11.26 5.48 18.06
CA ASP A 253 -9.81 5.27 18.01
C ASP A 253 -9.37 4.14 18.95
N LEU A 254 -8.27 3.47 18.62
CA LEU A 254 -7.60 2.48 19.46
C LEU A 254 -6.21 3.01 19.86
N LEU A 255 -5.93 3.06 21.16
CA LEU A 255 -4.63 3.43 21.70
C LEU A 255 -4.02 2.27 22.49
N LEU A 256 -2.86 1.76 22.05
CA LEU A 256 -1.99 0.93 22.87
C LEU A 256 -1.07 1.84 23.68
N ALA A 257 -1.43 2.12 24.92
CA ALA A 257 -0.84 3.16 25.73
C ALA A 257 0.53 2.79 26.31
N LYS A 258 1.25 3.80 26.82
CA LYS A 258 2.59 3.65 27.42
C LYS A 258 2.62 2.68 28.60
N GLY A 259 1.50 2.48 29.30
CA GLY A 259 1.39 1.56 30.44
C GLY A 259 1.71 0.10 30.11
N ILE A 260 1.60 -0.30 28.83
CA ILE A 260 2.01 -1.64 28.35
C ILE A 260 3.52 -1.88 28.59
N GLY A 261 4.33 -0.82 28.61
CA GLY A 261 5.78 -0.92 28.79
C GLY A 261 6.41 -1.73 27.66
N GLU A 262 7.13 -2.80 28.01
CA GLU A 262 7.76 -3.75 27.07
C GLU A 262 6.94 -5.04 26.88
N GLY A 263 5.75 -5.12 27.49
CA GLY A 263 4.90 -6.31 27.42
C GLY A 263 4.08 -6.43 26.14
N ASP A 264 3.31 -7.51 26.03
CA ASP A 264 2.59 -7.94 24.83
C ASP A 264 1.10 -7.57 24.83
N VAL A 265 0.54 -7.40 23.63
CA VAL A 265 -0.89 -7.20 23.39
C VAL A 265 -1.28 -7.94 22.12
N THR A 266 -2.38 -8.69 22.18
CA THR A 266 -2.94 -9.41 21.03
C THR A 266 -4.31 -8.85 20.65
N LEU A 267 -4.49 -8.49 19.38
CA LEU A 267 -5.78 -8.21 18.78
C LEU A 267 -6.14 -9.37 17.85
N ASN A 268 -7.32 -9.98 18.05
CA ASN A 268 -7.75 -11.15 17.29
C ASN A 268 -9.17 -10.95 16.73
N ASN A 269 -9.31 -10.86 15.41
CA ASN A 269 -10.58 -10.54 14.76
C ASN A 269 -11.18 -9.19 15.24
N VAL A 270 -10.35 -8.15 15.26
CA VAL A 270 -10.72 -6.79 15.69
C VAL A 270 -10.78 -5.85 14.48
N THR A 271 -11.89 -5.12 14.34
CA THR A 271 -12.03 -4.05 13.33
C THR A 271 -12.01 -2.70 14.01
N VAL A 272 -11.12 -1.79 13.60
CA VAL A 272 -11.06 -0.40 14.08
C VAL A 272 -11.55 0.52 12.98
N LYS A 273 -12.54 1.37 13.27
CA LYS A 273 -13.04 2.39 12.33
C LYS A 273 -12.29 3.71 12.43
N GLY A 274 -11.78 4.05 13.61
CA GLY A 274 -10.93 5.22 13.85
C GLY A 274 -9.43 4.93 13.63
N LYS A 275 -8.59 5.75 14.27
CA LYS A 275 -7.13 5.66 14.21
C LYS A 275 -6.61 4.65 15.22
N THR A 276 -5.59 3.88 14.85
CA THR A 276 -4.83 3.04 15.80
C THR A 276 -3.47 3.69 16.11
N THR A 277 -3.12 3.80 17.40
CA THR A 277 -1.82 4.36 17.84
C THR A 277 -1.10 3.43 18.82
N ILE A 278 0.19 3.21 18.62
CA ILE A 278 1.05 2.39 19.50
C ILE A 278 2.05 3.28 20.23
N LYS A 279 1.93 3.36 21.55
CA LYS A 279 2.85 4.06 22.48
C LYS A 279 3.51 3.13 23.50
N GLY A 280 3.14 1.85 23.55
CA GLY A 280 3.74 0.82 24.39
C GLY A 280 3.84 -0.52 23.66
N GLY A 281 4.73 -1.39 24.13
CA GLY A 281 5.13 -2.65 23.51
C GLY A 281 6.66 -2.78 23.42
N GLY A 282 7.14 -4.01 23.55
CA GLY A 282 8.55 -4.38 23.41
C GLY A 282 8.89 -5.09 22.09
N THR A 283 10.02 -5.80 22.09
CA THR A 283 10.58 -6.41 20.87
C THR A 283 9.83 -7.66 20.39
N ASN A 284 8.82 -8.15 21.12
CA ASN A 284 8.02 -9.34 20.80
C ASN A 284 6.54 -9.17 21.17
N SER A 285 5.97 -7.97 21.03
CA SER A 285 4.78 -7.62 21.80
C SER A 285 3.45 -7.56 21.06
N ILE A 286 3.36 -6.81 19.95
CA ILE A 286 2.04 -6.43 19.43
C ILE A 286 1.66 -7.36 18.29
N THR A 287 0.56 -8.09 18.45
CA THR A 287 0.08 -9.04 17.43
C THR A 287 -1.31 -8.68 16.96
N PHE A 288 -1.47 -8.52 15.66
CA PHE A 288 -2.75 -8.35 14.96
C PHE A 288 -3.04 -9.61 14.16
N LYS A 289 -4.12 -10.30 14.50
CA LYS A 289 -4.60 -11.49 13.80
C LYS A 289 -6.01 -11.25 13.30
N ASP A 290 -6.25 -11.44 12.01
CA ASP A 290 -7.56 -11.22 11.38
C ASP A 290 -8.15 -9.81 11.63
N CYS A 291 -7.30 -8.77 11.73
CA CYS A 291 -7.72 -7.42 12.10
C CYS A 291 -7.89 -6.48 10.89
N ALA A 292 -8.77 -5.49 10.97
CA ALA A 292 -8.93 -4.48 9.91
C ALA A 292 -8.85 -3.07 10.50
N MET A 293 -7.96 -2.22 9.99
CA MET A 293 -7.82 -0.83 10.44
C MET A 293 -7.36 0.10 9.30
N PRO A 294 -7.93 1.32 9.19
CA PRO A 294 -7.57 2.27 8.13
C PRO A 294 -6.21 2.93 8.34
N GLY A 295 -5.69 2.92 9.57
CA GLY A 295 -4.41 3.56 9.87
C GLY A 295 -3.79 3.12 11.19
N LEU A 296 -2.47 3.04 11.19
CA LEU A 296 -1.63 2.68 12.33
C LEU A 296 -0.52 3.71 12.50
N THR A 297 -0.42 4.35 13.65
CA THR A 297 0.71 5.22 14.02
C THR A 297 1.56 4.55 15.10
N VAL A 298 2.86 4.43 14.88
CA VAL A 298 3.80 3.83 15.83
C VAL A 298 4.71 4.92 16.41
N GLU A 299 4.51 5.24 17.70
CA GLU A 299 5.32 6.20 18.45
C GLU A 299 6.35 5.53 19.38
N LYS A 300 6.16 4.25 19.69
CA LYS A 300 7.05 3.50 20.58
C LYS A 300 8.28 3.01 19.83
N ASP A 301 9.44 3.49 20.24
CA ASP A 301 10.72 3.01 19.72
C ASP A 301 10.99 1.55 20.11
N GLY A 302 11.49 0.77 19.14
CA GLY A 302 11.89 -0.62 19.30
C GLY A 302 10.74 -1.62 19.44
N VAL A 303 9.50 -1.22 19.16
CA VAL A 303 8.34 -2.13 19.23
C VAL A 303 8.30 -3.08 18.04
N ARG A 304 7.93 -4.34 18.28
CA ARG A 304 7.60 -5.30 17.22
C ARG A 304 6.09 -5.44 17.05
N VAL A 305 5.62 -5.26 15.82
CA VAL A 305 4.21 -5.36 15.42
C VAL A 305 4.06 -6.46 14.37
N VAL A 306 3.18 -7.42 14.63
CA VAL A 306 2.93 -8.58 13.78
C VAL A 306 1.55 -8.47 13.14
N ALA A 307 1.46 -8.65 11.84
CA ALA A 307 0.21 -8.90 11.12
C ALA A 307 0.11 -10.38 10.73
N ALA A 308 -1.04 -11.00 10.97
CA ALA A 308 -1.30 -12.40 10.66
C ALA A 308 -2.75 -12.65 10.22
N GLY A 309 -2.98 -13.76 9.52
CA GLY A 309 -4.32 -14.12 9.04
C GLY A 309 -4.87 -13.10 8.04
N LYS A 310 -6.15 -12.74 8.15
CA LYS A 310 -6.83 -11.78 7.27
C LYS A 310 -6.55 -10.32 7.62
N THR A 311 -5.43 -10.03 8.28
CA THR A 311 -5.14 -8.68 8.75
C THR A 311 -4.90 -7.71 7.59
N THR A 312 -5.48 -6.52 7.66
CA THR A 312 -5.28 -5.40 6.73
C THR A 312 -5.10 -4.09 7.49
N VAL A 313 -4.01 -3.39 7.20
CA VAL A 313 -3.68 -2.04 7.69
C VAL A 313 -3.34 -1.17 6.47
N ASP A 314 -4.23 -0.22 6.13
CA ASP A 314 -4.09 0.54 4.88
C ASP A 314 -2.86 1.46 4.90
N VAL A 315 -2.67 2.19 6.01
CA VAL A 315 -1.54 3.13 6.17
C VAL A 315 -0.88 2.94 7.53
N VAL A 316 0.41 2.62 7.53
CA VAL A 316 1.28 2.62 8.70
C VAL A 316 2.16 3.85 8.66
N THR A 317 2.20 4.63 9.74
CA THR A 317 3.11 5.75 9.93
C THR A 317 4.02 5.46 11.13
N LEU A 318 5.31 5.30 10.88
CA LEU A 318 6.32 5.14 11.91
C LEU A 318 6.86 6.52 12.31
N LEU A 319 6.80 6.84 13.60
CA LEU A 319 7.37 8.03 14.22
C LEU A 319 8.64 7.70 15.04
N SER A 320 9.01 6.43 15.12
CA SER A 320 10.20 5.89 15.77
C SER A 320 10.72 4.63 15.04
N GLY A 321 11.84 4.06 15.48
CA GLY A 321 12.28 2.74 15.02
C GLY A 321 11.31 1.65 15.45
N ALA A 322 11.07 0.66 14.59
CA ALA A 322 10.12 -0.42 14.85
C ALA A 322 10.42 -1.65 13.98
N THR A 323 9.90 -2.81 14.39
CA THR A 323 9.92 -4.04 13.59
C THR A 323 8.50 -4.37 13.14
N LEU A 324 8.27 -4.46 11.83
CA LEU A 324 7.00 -4.90 11.26
C LEU A 324 7.18 -6.30 10.67
N VAL A 325 6.33 -7.24 11.10
CA VAL A 325 6.40 -8.65 10.66
C VAL A 325 5.06 -9.09 10.10
N GLN A 326 5.06 -9.78 8.96
CA GLN A 326 3.89 -10.44 8.39
C GLN A 326 4.06 -11.96 8.45
N VAL A 327 3.17 -12.66 9.17
CA VAL A 327 3.24 -14.12 9.35
C VAL A 327 1.94 -14.74 8.86
N THR A 328 2.02 -15.60 7.83
CA THR A 328 0.85 -16.32 7.28
C THR A 328 -0.34 -15.37 7.04
N VAL A 329 -0.09 -14.31 6.26
CA VAL A 329 -1.10 -13.30 5.94
C VAL A 329 -1.88 -13.76 4.70
N THR A 330 -3.20 -13.78 4.84
CA THR A 330 -4.16 -13.98 3.74
C THR A 330 -4.94 -12.71 3.40
N GLY A 331 -4.80 -11.66 4.23
CA GLY A 331 -5.23 -10.28 3.94
C GLY A 331 -4.16 -9.47 3.20
N GLU A 332 -4.24 -8.12 3.28
CA GLU A 332 -3.25 -7.23 2.65
C GLU A 332 -2.05 -6.92 3.58
N GLY A 333 -2.09 -7.33 4.85
CA GLY A 333 -1.01 -7.07 5.80
C GLY A 333 -0.83 -5.58 6.06
N PHE A 334 0.41 -5.09 5.99
CA PHE A 334 0.73 -3.67 6.04
C PHE A 334 0.87 -3.12 4.61
N LYS A 335 -0.15 -2.42 4.13
CA LYS A 335 -0.24 -2.00 2.72
C LYS A 335 0.79 -0.91 2.40
N THR A 336 0.65 0.27 3.01
CA THR A 336 1.60 1.37 2.86
C THR A 336 2.30 1.65 4.18
N VAL A 337 3.62 1.60 4.21
CA VAL A 337 4.43 1.95 5.39
C VAL A 337 5.17 3.25 5.10
N THR A 338 4.94 4.27 5.93
CA THR A 338 5.66 5.56 5.87
C THR A 338 6.56 5.71 7.09
N VAL A 339 7.86 5.81 6.87
CA VAL A 339 8.86 6.22 7.88
C VAL A 339 8.89 7.75 7.87
N SER A 340 8.20 8.35 8.83
CA SER A 340 7.95 9.80 8.87
C SER A 340 9.23 10.60 9.14
N GLU A 341 9.29 11.85 8.68
CA GLU A 341 10.40 12.79 8.85
C GLU A 341 10.82 13.01 10.32
N VAL A 342 9.94 12.69 11.28
CA VAL A 342 10.21 12.80 12.72
C VAL A 342 11.00 11.64 13.31
N VAL A 343 11.19 10.54 12.56
CA VAL A 343 11.98 9.39 13.03
C VAL A 343 13.45 9.83 13.21
N PRO A 344 14.07 9.56 14.37
CA PRO A 344 15.45 10.00 14.63
C PRO A 344 16.47 9.38 13.67
N ALA A 345 17.51 10.16 13.33
CA ALA A 345 18.67 9.68 12.58
C ALA A 345 19.30 8.45 13.25
N GLY A 346 19.65 7.45 12.45
CA GLY A 346 20.20 6.17 12.91
C GLY A 346 19.18 5.18 13.47
N ALA A 347 17.89 5.55 13.59
CA ALA A 347 16.85 4.62 13.99
C ALA A 347 16.77 3.43 13.02
N ARG A 348 16.50 2.25 13.58
CA ARG A 348 16.36 1.00 12.82
C ARG A 348 14.88 0.70 12.59
N VAL A 349 14.54 0.44 11.34
CA VAL A 349 13.24 -0.09 10.92
C VAL A 349 13.47 -1.44 10.29
N ILE A 350 12.86 -2.49 10.84
CA ILE A 350 13.02 -3.86 10.36
C ILE A 350 11.69 -4.32 9.74
N LEU A 351 11.76 -4.88 8.54
CA LEU A 351 10.63 -5.36 7.77
C LEU A 351 10.83 -6.85 7.47
N ALA A 352 9.88 -7.68 7.89
CA ALA A 352 9.89 -9.12 7.61
C ALA A 352 8.54 -9.53 7.00
N GLY A 353 8.56 -9.98 5.74
CA GLY A 353 7.37 -10.34 4.96
C GLY A 353 7.17 -9.47 3.73
N ASP A 354 5.98 -9.53 3.12
CA ASP A 354 5.69 -8.88 1.85
C ASP A 354 4.98 -7.54 2.02
N PHE A 355 5.55 -6.47 1.50
CA PHE A 355 5.04 -5.10 1.63
C PHE A 355 4.75 -4.50 0.26
N GLU A 356 3.57 -3.89 0.10
CA GLU A 356 3.20 -3.24 -1.16
C GLU A 356 3.97 -1.94 -1.38
N ALA A 357 3.97 -1.03 -0.39
CA ALA A 357 4.67 0.23 -0.49
C ALA A 357 5.39 0.60 0.81
N VAL A 358 6.65 1.03 0.71
CA VAL A 358 7.45 1.57 1.81
C VAL A 358 8.02 2.92 1.40
N ILE A 359 7.69 3.98 2.13
CA ILE A 359 8.09 5.36 1.85
C ILE A 359 8.95 5.86 3.02
N VAL A 360 10.19 6.24 2.72
CA VAL A 360 11.17 6.67 3.72
C VAL A 360 11.43 8.16 3.60
N LYS A 361 10.94 8.92 4.57
CA LYS A 361 11.09 10.38 4.64
C LYS A 361 12.04 10.86 5.73
N ALA A 362 12.46 9.99 6.64
CA ALA A 362 13.43 10.34 7.67
C ALA A 362 14.87 10.17 7.19
N GLU A 363 15.68 11.19 7.48
CA GLU A 363 17.10 11.23 7.15
C GLU A 363 17.91 10.28 8.05
N ASP A 364 18.91 9.63 7.44
CA ASP A 364 19.87 8.72 8.08
C ASP A 364 19.23 7.50 8.77
N THR A 365 18.07 7.07 8.32
CA THR A 365 17.44 5.84 8.84
C THR A 365 18.09 4.59 8.28
N ARG A 366 18.05 3.51 9.07
CA ARG A 366 18.50 2.17 8.69
C ARG A 366 17.28 1.29 8.47
N ILE A 367 17.00 0.97 7.22
CA ILE A 367 15.94 0.06 6.83
C ILE A 367 16.55 -1.33 6.61
N GLU A 368 16.00 -2.34 7.25
CA GLU A 368 16.43 -3.72 7.10
C GLU A 368 15.24 -4.56 6.64
N ILE A 369 15.33 -5.09 5.41
CA ILE A 369 14.34 -6.01 4.86
C ILE A 369 14.87 -7.41 5.14
N GLU A 370 14.49 -7.96 6.29
CA GLU A 370 15.05 -9.20 6.83
C GLU A 370 14.71 -10.40 5.93
N GLU A 371 13.45 -10.48 5.49
CA GLU A 371 12.91 -11.52 4.60
C GLU A 371 11.66 -11.00 3.86
N GLY A 372 11.21 -11.73 2.82
CA GLY A 372 10.07 -11.35 1.99
C GLY A 372 10.44 -10.36 0.87
N ALA A 373 9.49 -9.56 0.41
CA ALA A 373 9.69 -8.58 -0.65
C ALA A 373 9.03 -7.23 -0.39
N VAL A 374 9.65 -6.16 -0.85
CA VAL A 374 9.03 -4.83 -0.96
C VAL A 374 8.75 -4.55 -2.45
N LYS A 375 7.49 -4.33 -2.81
CA LYS A 375 7.12 -4.01 -4.18
C LYS A 375 7.60 -2.61 -4.56
N ASP A 376 7.15 -1.57 -3.86
CA ASP A 376 7.56 -0.19 -4.15
C ASP A 376 8.26 0.42 -2.93
N LEU A 377 9.59 0.57 -3.02
CA LEU A 377 10.42 1.26 -2.03
C LEU A 377 10.73 2.68 -2.51
N THR A 378 10.29 3.69 -1.78
CA THR A 378 10.57 5.10 -2.06
C THR A 378 11.47 5.69 -0.99
N LEU A 379 12.61 6.26 -1.40
CA LEU A 379 13.57 6.95 -0.54
C LEU A 379 13.51 8.46 -0.81
N ASP A 380 12.63 9.16 -0.09
CA ASP A 380 12.48 10.63 -0.11
C ASP A 380 13.54 11.34 0.73
N ALA A 381 14.20 10.62 1.64
CA ALA A 381 15.35 11.08 2.42
C ALA A 381 16.50 10.07 2.39
N ARG A 382 17.72 10.52 2.70
CA ARG A 382 18.92 9.66 2.73
C ARG A 382 18.69 8.51 3.71
N ALA A 383 18.78 7.27 3.23
CA ALA A 383 18.63 6.09 4.07
C ALA A 383 19.57 4.97 3.62
N ALA A 384 19.88 4.06 4.54
CA ALA A 384 20.59 2.82 4.25
C ALA A 384 19.62 1.63 4.31
N VAL A 385 19.53 0.88 3.22
CA VAL A 385 18.66 -0.29 3.05
C VAL A 385 19.54 -1.53 2.95
N THR A 386 19.28 -2.51 3.82
CA THR A 386 20.06 -3.75 3.98
C THR A 386 19.12 -4.94 4.14
N GLY A 387 19.68 -6.16 4.22
CA GLY A 387 18.94 -7.38 4.50
C GLY A 387 18.79 -8.32 3.30
N LYS A 388 18.03 -9.40 3.46
CA LYS A 388 17.91 -10.48 2.46
C LYS A 388 16.65 -10.39 1.61
N GLY A 389 15.65 -9.60 2.02
CA GLY A 389 14.41 -9.45 1.28
C GLY A 389 14.58 -8.73 -0.06
N ALA A 390 13.74 -9.09 -1.03
CA ALA A 390 13.81 -8.55 -2.39
C ALA A 390 13.16 -7.16 -2.48
N ILE A 391 13.59 -6.38 -3.48
CA ILE A 391 12.97 -5.09 -3.82
C ILE A 391 12.56 -5.13 -5.29
N GLN A 392 11.29 -4.90 -5.61
CA GLN A 392 10.86 -4.85 -7.01
C GLN A 392 11.21 -3.50 -7.63
N THR A 393 10.67 -2.40 -7.10
CA THR A 393 10.95 -1.04 -7.56
C THR A 393 11.60 -0.24 -6.43
N ALA A 394 12.75 0.38 -6.72
CA ALA A 394 13.34 1.40 -5.87
C ALA A 394 13.22 2.77 -6.54
N ILE A 395 12.51 3.70 -5.91
CA ILE A 395 12.39 5.10 -6.28
C ILE A 395 13.28 5.89 -5.34
N ILE A 396 14.33 6.52 -5.87
CA ILE A 396 15.36 7.19 -5.07
C ILE A 396 15.33 8.69 -5.38
N ASN A 397 14.84 9.46 -4.43
CA ASN A 397 14.69 10.91 -4.52
C ASN A 397 15.74 11.67 -3.69
N ALA A 398 16.49 10.98 -2.84
CA ALA A 398 17.51 11.57 -1.97
C ALA A 398 18.92 11.02 -2.24
N SER A 399 19.86 11.93 -2.48
CA SER A 399 21.27 11.61 -2.69
C SER A 399 21.93 11.02 -1.45
N GLY A 400 22.92 10.15 -1.68
CA GLY A 400 23.66 9.46 -0.61
C GLY A 400 22.92 8.27 -0.02
N SER A 401 21.72 7.93 -0.52
CA SER A 401 21.03 6.70 -0.15
C SER A 401 21.83 5.47 -0.61
N SER A 402 21.77 4.40 0.16
CA SER A 402 22.42 3.13 -0.17
C SER A 402 21.44 1.98 -0.07
N ILE A 403 21.41 1.10 -1.06
CA ILE A 403 20.64 -0.14 -1.08
C ILE A 403 21.62 -1.29 -1.31
N GLU A 404 21.72 -2.21 -0.36
CA GLU A 404 22.61 -3.38 -0.46
C GLU A 404 22.11 -4.36 -1.54
N GLN A 405 20.80 -4.59 -1.57
CA GLN A 405 20.14 -5.43 -2.57
C GLN A 405 20.13 -4.75 -3.95
N ILE A 406 19.95 -5.54 -5.02
CA ILE A 406 19.74 -5.03 -6.38
C ILE A 406 18.24 -5.10 -6.70
N PRO A 407 17.52 -3.96 -6.75
CA PRO A 407 16.11 -3.93 -7.13
C PRO A 407 15.88 -4.33 -8.59
N THR A 408 14.70 -4.88 -8.90
CA THR A 408 14.30 -5.19 -10.28
C THR A 408 14.16 -3.93 -11.14
N ARG A 409 13.76 -2.79 -10.58
CA ARG A 409 13.66 -1.51 -11.27
C ARG A 409 14.21 -0.40 -10.38
N ILE A 410 15.03 0.48 -10.96
CA ILE A 410 15.61 1.61 -10.25
C ILE A 410 15.18 2.89 -10.96
N VAL A 411 14.51 3.77 -10.22
CA VAL A 411 14.11 5.10 -10.67
C VAL A 411 14.86 6.11 -9.80
N THR A 412 15.71 6.92 -10.41
CA THR A 412 16.42 8.00 -9.70
C THR A 412 15.88 9.35 -10.15
N ALA A 413 15.61 10.25 -9.19
CA ALA A 413 15.30 11.63 -9.52
C ALA A 413 16.50 12.33 -10.19
N LYS A 414 16.23 13.44 -10.89
CA LYS A 414 17.27 14.23 -11.58
C LYS A 414 18.32 14.70 -10.58
N ASP A 415 19.60 14.61 -10.96
CA ASP A 415 20.77 15.03 -10.17
C ASP A 415 20.90 14.32 -8.80
N VAL A 416 20.19 13.20 -8.62
CA VAL A 416 20.34 12.32 -7.46
C VAL A 416 21.37 11.24 -7.73
N THR A 417 22.25 11.00 -6.77
CA THR A 417 23.22 9.89 -6.81
C THR A 417 23.02 8.97 -5.60
N ALA A 418 22.98 7.66 -5.83
CA ALA A 418 22.83 6.66 -4.79
C ALA A 418 23.75 5.46 -5.03
N THR A 419 23.92 4.60 -4.02
CA THR A 419 24.67 3.34 -4.16
C THR A 419 23.70 2.18 -4.11
N VAL A 420 23.65 1.34 -5.15
CA VAL A 420 22.77 0.17 -5.22
C VAL A 420 23.61 -1.05 -5.61
N GLY A 421 23.56 -2.12 -4.83
CA GLY A 421 24.37 -3.33 -5.07
C GLY A 421 25.87 -3.04 -5.13
N GLY A 422 26.35 -2.06 -4.37
CA GLY A 422 27.74 -1.60 -4.39
C GLY A 422 28.15 -0.76 -5.60
N LYS A 423 27.21 -0.39 -6.49
CA LYS A 423 27.47 0.47 -7.66
C LYS A 423 26.77 1.81 -7.51
N THR A 424 27.40 2.88 -8.01
CA THR A 424 26.75 4.20 -8.08
C THR A 424 25.69 4.22 -9.18
N VAL A 425 24.49 4.70 -8.86
CA VAL A 425 23.38 4.94 -9.78
C VAL A 425 22.96 6.40 -9.73
N GLY A 426 22.48 6.94 -10.87
CA GLY A 426 22.11 8.35 -11.02
C GLY A 426 23.31 9.29 -11.25
N GLY A 427 23.04 10.60 -11.23
CA GLY A 427 24.02 11.66 -11.55
C GLY A 427 24.00 12.16 -13.00
N THR A 428 24.49 13.37 -13.23
CA THR A 428 24.56 14.01 -14.57
C THR A 428 25.65 13.34 -15.44
N PRO A 429 25.41 13.10 -16.74
CA PRO A 429 26.46 12.62 -17.65
C PRO A 429 27.59 13.64 -17.78
N ALA A 430 28.84 13.18 -17.76
CA ALA A 430 29.98 14.01 -18.13
C ALA A 430 29.98 14.24 -19.66
N GLY A 431 29.65 15.47 -20.09
CA GLY A 431 30.08 16.03 -21.38
C GLY A 431 29.03 16.22 -22.49
N ASP A 432 28.78 17.49 -22.79
CA ASP A 432 28.28 18.15 -24.02
C ASP A 432 26.89 17.85 -24.58
N GLY A 433 26.03 18.87 -24.53
CA GLY A 433 24.97 19.10 -25.52
C GLY A 433 23.56 19.25 -24.98
N ASN A 434 23.10 20.50 -24.93
CA ASN A 434 21.74 21.02 -24.71
C ASN A 434 20.57 20.04 -25.00
N GLY A 435 19.76 19.69 -23.99
CA GLY A 435 18.51 18.94 -24.14
C GLY A 435 17.70 18.88 -22.84
N ASP A 436 16.46 19.35 -22.90
CA ASP A 436 15.51 19.47 -21.78
C ASP A 436 15.22 18.13 -21.08
N GLY A 437 15.09 18.21 -19.76
CA GLY A 437 15.28 17.10 -18.82
C GLY A 437 14.13 16.10 -18.70
N ALA A 438 14.50 14.82 -18.62
CA ALA A 438 13.73 13.75 -18.03
C ALA A 438 14.62 12.97 -17.04
N ALA A 439 14.02 12.45 -15.97
CA ALA A 439 14.70 11.62 -14.96
C ALA A 439 15.36 10.38 -15.60
N SER A 440 16.51 9.96 -15.07
CA SER A 440 17.24 8.79 -15.54
C SER A 440 16.52 7.52 -15.08
N GLU A 441 15.76 6.90 -15.98
CA GLU A 441 15.09 5.63 -15.71
C GLU A 441 16.01 4.47 -16.10
N ILE A 442 16.46 3.68 -15.12
CA ILE A 442 17.14 2.40 -15.38
C ILE A 442 16.09 1.30 -15.25
N VAL A 443 15.47 0.95 -16.36
CA VAL A 443 14.58 -0.22 -16.47
C VAL A 443 15.46 -1.43 -16.74
N LEU A 444 15.67 -2.29 -15.75
CA LEU A 444 16.09 -3.67 -16.02
C LEU A 444 14.86 -4.40 -16.62
N PRO A 445 15.05 -5.33 -17.57
CA PRO A 445 13.93 -5.98 -18.24
C PRO A 445 12.97 -6.63 -17.22
N PRO A 446 11.65 -6.43 -17.34
CA PRO A 446 10.69 -6.94 -16.38
C PRO A 446 10.59 -8.47 -16.47
N ARG A 447 10.63 -9.16 -15.33
CA ARG A 447 9.86 -10.42 -15.21
C ARG A 447 8.38 -10.02 -15.21
N LYS A 448 7.64 -10.41 -16.26
CA LYS A 448 6.19 -10.16 -16.38
C LYS A 448 5.46 -10.77 -15.17
N THR A 449 4.97 -9.94 -14.26
CA THR A 449 3.85 -10.28 -13.36
C THR A 449 2.57 -9.85 -14.04
N THR A 450 1.79 -10.81 -14.50
CA THR A 450 0.50 -10.61 -15.15
C THR A 450 -0.49 -9.94 -14.20
N GLU A 451 -1.14 -8.87 -14.64
CA GLU A 451 -2.36 -8.35 -14.03
C GLU A 451 -3.39 -9.47 -13.90
N ARG A 452 -4.07 -9.59 -12.74
CA ARG A 452 -5.24 -10.46 -12.57
C ARG A 452 -6.40 -9.91 -13.39
N ALA A 453 -6.41 -10.16 -14.69
CA ALA A 453 -7.66 -10.32 -15.42
C ALA A 453 -8.37 -11.56 -14.86
N ASN A 454 -9.69 -11.50 -14.70
CA ASN A 454 -10.51 -12.65 -14.31
C ASN A 454 -10.34 -13.79 -15.33
N LEU A 455 -9.36 -14.67 -15.10
CA LEU A 455 -9.09 -15.83 -15.95
C LEU A 455 -10.15 -16.88 -15.65
N ASN A 456 -11.04 -17.08 -16.61
CA ASN A 456 -12.08 -18.09 -16.55
C ASN A 456 -11.44 -19.48 -16.73
N TYR A 457 -11.73 -20.39 -15.81
CA TYR A 457 -11.10 -21.72 -15.69
C TYR A 457 -11.25 -22.59 -16.94
N ALA A 458 -12.27 -22.33 -17.77
CA ALA A 458 -12.56 -23.05 -19.01
C ALA A 458 -11.77 -22.56 -20.25
N ASP A 459 -11.22 -21.34 -20.22
CA ASP A 459 -10.51 -20.76 -21.37
C ASP A 459 -9.04 -21.20 -21.43
N MET A 460 -8.54 -21.86 -20.37
CA MET A 460 -7.18 -22.37 -20.25
C MET A 460 -6.99 -23.71 -20.98
N HIS A 461 -7.66 -23.91 -22.13
CA HIS A 461 -7.44 -25.13 -22.93
C HIS A 461 -6.01 -25.17 -23.48
N PRO A 462 -5.42 -26.36 -23.65
CA PRO A 462 -4.15 -26.55 -24.35
C PRO A 462 -4.33 -26.30 -25.86
N GLY A 463 -4.66 -25.06 -26.23
CA GLY A 463 -4.50 -24.59 -27.61
C GLY A 463 -3.04 -24.75 -28.00
N SER A 464 -2.83 -25.35 -29.17
CA SER A 464 -1.58 -25.99 -29.62
C SER A 464 -0.29 -25.29 -29.18
N LEU A 465 0.37 -25.88 -28.18
CA LEU A 465 1.79 -25.70 -27.91
C LEU A 465 2.58 -26.27 -29.10
N ASP A 466 2.64 -25.49 -30.18
CA ASP A 466 3.26 -25.85 -31.45
C ASP A 466 4.39 -24.88 -31.75
N LEU A 467 5.53 -25.43 -32.16
CA LEU A 467 6.74 -24.69 -32.48
C LEU A 467 6.81 -24.29 -33.95
N SER A 468 5.90 -24.78 -34.80
CA SER A 468 5.93 -24.58 -36.25
C SER A 468 6.12 -23.11 -36.66
N ALA A 469 5.50 -22.17 -35.95
CA ALA A 469 5.65 -20.74 -36.23
C ALA A 469 7.04 -20.20 -35.85
N MET A 470 7.65 -20.69 -34.77
CA MET A 470 9.02 -20.32 -34.38
C MET A 470 10.04 -20.97 -35.30
N GLU A 471 9.84 -22.24 -35.67
CA GLU A 471 10.68 -22.99 -36.60
C GLU A 471 10.70 -22.31 -37.99
N GLN A 472 9.54 -21.87 -38.48
CA GLN A 472 9.46 -21.13 -39.74
C GLN A 472 10.23 -19.81 -39.67
N LYS A 473 10.10 -19.04 -38.57
CA LYS A 473 10.83 -17.77 -38.40
C LYS A 473 12.33 -17.98 -38.28
N LEU A 474 12.75 -19.06 -37.62
CA LEU A 474 14.16 -19.45 -37.55
C LEU A 474 14.69 -19.78 -38.96
N ALA A 475 13.90 -20.47 -39.78
CA ALA A 475 14.25 -20.74 -41.18
C ALA A 475 14.35 -19.45 -42.01
N ASP A 476 13.40 -18.51 -41.87
CA ASP A 476 13.42 -17.22 -42.55
C ASP A 476 14.66 -16.39 -42.14
N LEU A 477 15.02 -16.40 -40.85
CA LEU A 477 16.21 -15.74 -40.32
C LEU A 477 17.50 -16.39 -40.86
N SER A 478 17.52 -17.71 -41.00
CA SER A 478 18.62 -18.46 -41.63
C SER A 478 18.86 -18.00 -43.06
N GLU A 479 17.81 -17.87 -43.87
CA GLU A 479 17.92 -17.39 -45.24
C GLU A 479 18.40 -15.92 -45.28
N LEU A 480 17.89 -15.08 -44.39
CA LEU A 480 18.26 -13.67 -44.32
C LEU A 480 19.72 -13.46 -43.92
N THR A 481 20.25 -14.27 -43.00
CA THR A 481 21.66 -14.22 -42.59
C THR A 481 22.59 -14.73 -43.68
N GLN A 482 22.18 -15.73 -44.48
CA GLN A 482 22.98 -16.24 -45.60
C GLN A 482 22.99 -15.30 -46.82
N THR A 483 21.92 -14.56 -47.06
CA THR A 483 21.78 -13.65 -48.22
C THR A 483 22.28 -12.23 -47.95
N GLY A 484 22.74 -11.93 -46.73
CA GLY A 484 23.30 -10.63 -46.36
C GLY A 484 22.22 -9.56 -46.08
N GLY A 485 21.09 -9.95 -45.49
CA GLY A 485 20.01 -9.05 -45.11
C GLY A 485 20.41 -7.98 -44.08
N ASP A 486 19.53 -7.01 -43.84
CA ASP A 486 19.79 -5.94 -42.87
C ASP A 486 19.49 -6.36 -41.42
N LEU A 487 20.19 -5.71 -40.48
CA LEU A 487 20.04 -5.97 -39.03
C LEU A 487 18.61 -5.72 -38.53
N THR A 488 17.87 -4.79 -39.15
CA THR A 488 16.53 -4.42 -38.68
C THR A 488 15.54 -5.55 -38.93
N ALA A 489 15.60 -6.17 -40.11
CA ALA A 489 14.79 -7.33 -40.48
C ALA A 489 15.15 -8.57 -39.64
N MET A 490 16.45 -8.79 -39.36
CA MET A 490 16.89 -9.87 -38.47
C MET A 490 16.38 -9.69 -37.04
N VAL A 491 16.49 -8.47 -36.49
CA VAL A 491 15.97 -8.13 -35.17
C VAL A 491 14.44 -8.24 -35.12
N ALA A 492 13.74 -7.92 -36.21
CA ALA A 492 12.29 -8.07 -36.28
C ALA A 492 11.87 -9.55 -36.16
N LEU A 493 12.49 -10.44 -36.94
CA LEU A 493 12.24 -11.89 -36.84
C LEU A 493 12.58 -12.43 -35.45
N PHE A 494 13.71 -12.02 -34.87
CA PHE A 494 14.11 -12.40 -33.52
C PHE A 494 13.07 -11.96 -32.47
N LYS A 495 12.55 -10.73 -32.56
CA LYS A 495 11.48 -10.23 -31.68
C LYS A 495 10.18 -11.00 -31.81
N GLU A 496 9.82 -11.40 -33.03
CA GLU A 496 8.62 -12.20 -33.28
C GLU A 496 8.76 -13.60 -32.68
N MET A 497 9.94 -14.20 -32.76
CA MET A 497 10.23 -15.46 -32.08
C MET A 497 10.18 -15.29 -30.55
N ASP A 498 10.79 -14.23 -30.01
CA ASP A 498 10.75 -13.95 -28.57
C ASP A 498 9.31 -13.76 -28.06
N ALA A 499 8.44 -13.13 -28.86
CA ALA A 499 7.03 -13.02 -28.54
C ALA A 499 6.35 -14.40 -28.44
N LEU A 500 6.61 -15.31 -29.39
CA LEU A 500 6.08 -16.68 -29.37
C LEU A 500 6.62 -17.48 -28.18
N TYR A 501 7.91 -17.37 -27.87
CA TYR A 501 8.51 -17.98 -26.68
C TYR A 501 7.78 -17.53 -25.40
N ASN A 502 7.49 -16.23 -25.28
CA ASN A 502 6.78 -15.68 -24.14
C ASN A 502 5.35 -16.25 -23.98
N GLU A 503 4.64 -16.54 -25.08
CA GLU A 503 3.32 -17.18 -25.04
C GLU A 503 3.41 -18.63 -24.54
N ILE A 504 4.41 -19.39 -25.01
CA ILE A 504 4.69 -20.76 -24.58
C ILE A 504 5.06 -20.79 -23.09
N TYR A 505 5.96 -19.90 -22.65
CA TYR A 505 6.36 -19.75 -21.25
C TYR A 505 5.16 -19.44 -20.34
N THR A 506 4.30 -18.51 -20.77
CA THR A 506 3.09 -18.14 -20.02
C THR A 506 2.14 -19.32 -19.90
N THR A 507 1.94 -20.06 -20.98
CA THR A 507 1.08 -21.26 -21.01
C THR A 507 1.62 -22.34 -20.06
N ARG A 508 2.94 -22.57 -20.04
CA ARG A 508 3.57 -23.50 -19.09
C ARG A 508 3.33 -23.07 -17.65
N CYS A 509 3.50 -21.79 -17.33
CA CYS A 509 3.26 -21.25 -15.98
C CYS A 509 1.80 -21.42 -15.54
N LEU A 510 0.86 -21.20 -16.46
CA LEU A 510 -0.57 -21.38 -16.21
C LEU A 510 -0.94 -22.86 -15.97
N LEU A 511 -0.36 -23.78 -16.74
CA LEU A 511 -0.53 -25.23 -16.54
C LEU A 511 0.11 -25.70 -15.24
N GLN A 512 1.26 -25.13 -14.85
CA GLN A 512 1.90 -25.37 -13.57
C GLN A 512 0.97 -24.98 -12.41
N LEU A 513 0.35 -23.81 -12.48
CA LEU A 513 -0.63 -23.35 -11.49
C LEU A 513 -1.86 -24.26 -11.44
N ARG A 514 -2.41 -24.65 -12.60
CA ARG A 514 -3.54 -25.60 -12.66
C ARG A 514 -3.21 -26.95 -12.03
N PHE A 515 -2.04 -27.49 -12.34
CA PHE A 515 -1.53 -28.72 -11.73
C PHE A 515 -1.45 -28.59 -10.20
N PHE A 516 -0.87 -27.50 -9.68
CA PHE A 516 -0.77 -27.29 -8.23
C PHE A 516 -2.12 -27.07 -7.53
N ILE A 517 -3.15 -26.63 -8.25
CA ILE A 517 -4.49 -26.43 -7.68
C ILE A 517 -5.29 -27.74 -7.65
N ASN A 518 -5.25 -28.53 -8.72
CA ASN A 518 -6.16 -29.67 -8.89
C ASN A 518 -5.50 -31.05 -8.93
N PHE A 519 -4.15 -31.12 -8.92
CA PHE A 519 -3.33 -32.35 -8.89
C PHE A 519 -3.89 -33.51 -9.73
N THR A 520 -4.37 -33.23 -10.94
CA THR A 520 -4.88 -34.26 -11.85
C THR A 520 -3.78 -34.81 -12.75
N LYS A 521 -3.92 -36.06 -13.18
CA LYS A 521 -2.99 -36.72 -14.11
C LYS A 521 -2.98 -36.02 -15.47
N GLU A 522 -4.14 -35.53 -15.90
CA GLU A 522 -4.32 -34.82 -17.16
C GLU A 522 -3.65 -33.43 -17.17
N ASP A 523 -3.81 -32.65 -16.08
CA ASP A 523 -3.15 -31.34 -15.95
C ASP A 523 -1.61 -31.50 -15.83
N TYR A 524 -1.15 -32.57 -15.19
CA TYR A 524 0.27 -32.91 -15.13
C TYR A 524 0.84 -33.27 -16.51
N ALA A 525 0.16 -34.13 -17.27
CA ALA A 525 0.60 -34.49 -18.63
C ALA A 525 0.68 -33.26 -19.54
N ALA A 526 -0.29 -32.34 -19.43
CA ALA A 526 -0.26 -31.06 -20.15
C ALA A 526 0.91 -30.16 -19.70
N PHE A 527 1.18 -30.08 -18.39
CA PHE A 527 2.31 -29.33 -17.84
C PHE A 527 3.67 -29.86 -18.34
N VAL A 528 3.88 -31.19 -18.35
CA VAL A 528 5.11 -31.81 -18.85
C VAL A 528 5.31 -31.52 -20.34
N VAL A 529 4.25 -31.60 -21.14
CA VAL A 529 4.30 -31.23 -22.56
C VAL A 529 4.69 -29.76 -22.71
N ALA A 530 4.07 -28.86 -21.96
CA ALA A 530 4.37 -27.42 -22.01
C ALA A 530 5.80 -27.08 -21.57
N GLN A 531 6.32 -27.78 -20.56
CA GLN A 531 7.71 -27.63 -20.11
C GLN A 531 8.70 -28.07 -21.20
N THR A 532 8.40 -29.17 -21.89
CA THR A 532 9.22 -29.65 -23.02
C THR A 532 9.16 -28.67 -24.19
N THR A 533 7.96 -28.17 -24.53
CA THR A 533 7.78 -27.18 -25.61
C THR A 533 8.50 -25.87 -25.30
N GLU A 534 8.45 -25.38 -24.06
CA GLU A 534 9.20 -24.17 -23.64
C GLU A 534 10.71 -24.36 -23.81
N ALA A 535 11.25 -25.51 -23.41
CA ALA A 535 12.68 -25.78 -23.54
C ALA A 535 13.11 -25.74 -25.02
N ASN A 536 12.34 -26.36 -25.91
CA ASN A 536 12.60 -26.35 -27.35
C ASN A 536 12.43 -24.94 -27.96
N ALA A 537 11.45 -24.17 -27.48
CA ALA A 537 11.26 -22.78 -27.90
C ALA A 537 12.45 -21.90 -27.48
N LEU A 538 12.98 -22.11 -26.27
CA LEU A 538 14.17 -21.42 -25.78
C LEU A 538 15.41 -21.77 -26.62
N ASP A 539 15.58 -23.04 -26.97
CA ASP A 539 16.63 -23.49 -27.88
C ASP A 539 16.58 -22.74 -29.23
N ILE A 540 15.38 -22.63 -29.81
CA ILE A 540 15.16 -21.89 -31.06
C ILE A 540 15.56 -20.40 -30.92
N ILE A 541 15.26 -19.76 -29.78
CA ILE A 541 15.67 -18.37 -29.51
C ILE A 541 17.20 -18.23 -29.47
N TYR A 542 17.87 -19.14 -28.79
CA TYR A 542 19.33 -19.10 -28.72
C TYR A 542 19.99 -19.38 -30.07
N GLN A 543 19.45 -20.31 -30.87
CA GLN A 543 19.91 -20.54 -32.24
C GLN A 543 19.78 -19.27 -33.08
N ALA A 544 18.63 -18.60 -33.03
CA ALA A 544 18.43 -17.34 -33.74
C ALA A 544 19.42 -16.25 -33.32
N GLY A 545 19.68 -16.11 -32.01
CA GLY A 545 20.63 -15.15 -31.47
C GLY A 545 22.06 -15.43 -31.95
N HIS A 546 22.48 -16.68 -31.90
CA HIS A 546 23.78 -17.11 -32.40
C HIS A 546 23.95 -16.82 -33.90
N MET A 547 22.91 -17.05 -34.72
CA MET A 547 22.96 -16.75 -36.16
C MET A 547 23.24 -15.27 -36.43
N ILE A 548 22.58 -14.37 -35.70
CA ILE A 548 22.77 -12.92 -35.87
C ILE A 548 24.14 -12.49 -35.34
N LEU A 549 24.59 -13.02 -34.20
CA LEU A 549 25.92 -12.74 -33.64
C LEU A 549 27.07 -13.22 -34.56
N GLY A 550 26.82 -14.25 -35.37
CA GLY A 550 27.75 -14.73 -36.39
C GLY A 550 27.84 -13.85 -37.66
N THR A 551 27.00 -12.81 -37.78
CA THR A 551 27.03 -11.88 -38.93
C THR A 551 27.98 -10.70 -38.71
N GLY A 552 28.12 -9.84 -39.71
CA GLY A 552 28.84 -8.56 -39.58
C GLY A 552 28.19 -7.54 -38.62
N TYR A 553 27.04 -7.86 -38.02
CA TYR A 553 26.31 -6.99 -37.09
C TYR A 553 26.50 -7.34 -35.62
N HIS A 554 27.45 -8.22 -35.29
CA HIS A 554 27.72 -8.69 -33.93
C HIS A 554 27.59 -7.59 -32.86
N ASP A 555 28.42 -6.55 -32.91
CA ASP A 555 28.47 -5.51 -31.88
C ASP A 555 27.15 -4.73 -31.76
N ALA A 556 26.50 -4.48 -32.90
CA ALA A 556 25.25 -3.75 -32.95
C ALA A 556 24.10 -4.57 -32.36
N PHE A 557 24.08 -5.88 -32.65
CA PHE A 557 23.09 -6.81 -32.10
C PHE A 557 23.34 -7.09 -30.61
N ALA A 558 24.58 -7.31 -30.20
CA ALA A 558 24.95 -7.48 -28.79
C ALA A 558 24.61 -6.24 -27.95
N LYS A 559 24.86 -5.04 -28.50
CA LYS A 559 24.43 -3.78 -27.88
C LYS A 559 22.92 -3.63 -27.86
N TRP A 560 22.22 -4.11 -28.88
CA TRP A 560 20.76 -4.08 -28.94
C TRP A 560 20.12 -5.00 -27.88
N ILE A 561 20.66 -6.20 -27.67
CA ILE A 561 20.24 -7.10 -26.58
C ILE A 561 20.49 -6.46 -25.22
N GLY A 562 21.62 -5.73 -25.06
CA GLY A 562 21.90 -4.95 -23.86
C GLY A 562 22.29 -5.77 -22.62
N ASP A 563 22.34 -7.10 -22.75
CA ASP A 563 22.72 -8.05 -21.71
C ASP A 563 23.90 -8.90 -22.20
N GLY A 564 25.10 -8.55 -21.71
CA GLY A 564 26.33 -9.27 -22.05
C GLY A 564 26.33 -10.73 -21.57
N GLY A 565 25.57 -11.07 -20.53
CA GLY A 565 25.42 -12.44 -20.07
C GLY A 565 24.60 -13.29 -21.04
N ILE A 566 23.50 -12.74 -21.57
CA ILE A 566 22.67 -13.39 -22.60
C ILE A 566 23.45 -13.55 -23.90
N VAL A 567 24.19 -12.52 -24.33
CA VAL A 567 25.05 -12.59 -25.51
C VAL A 567 26.07 -13.72 -25.35
N SER A 568 26.79 -13.76 -24.22
CA SER A 568 27.73 -14.85 -23.96
C SER A 568 27.06 -16.22 -23.83
N SER A 569 25.80 -16.30 -23.41
CA SER A 569 25.03 -17.54 -23.40
C SER A 569 24.66 -17.99 -24.82
N MET A 570 24.20 -17.08 -25.69
CA MET A 570 23.93 -17.34 -27.10
C MET A 570 25.16 -17.84 -27.85
N GLU A 571 26.33 -17.26 -27.57
CA GLU A 571 27.60 -17.69 -28.15
C GLU A 571 28.02 -19.12 -27.72
N ARG A 572 27.60 -19.57 -26.53
CA ARG A 572 27.92 -20.92 -26.01
C ARG A 572 26.92 -22.00 -26.40
N HIS A 573 25.69 -21.61 -26.76
CA HIS A 573 24.51 -22.49 -26.77
C HIS A 573 24.59 -23.71 -27.71
N ILE A 574 25.22 -23.61 -28.88
CA ILE A 574 25.21 -24.70 -29.87
C ILE A 574 25.88 -25.99 -29.36
N ALA A 575 26.88 -25.91 -28.49
CA ALA A 575 27.55 -27.09 -27.93
C ALA A 575 26.80 -27.73 -26.74
N ALA A 576 25.87 -26.99 -26.12
CA ALA A 576 25.17 -27.40 -24.90
C ALA A 576 23.82 -28.09 -25.15
N ASN A 577 23.23 -27.95 -26.34
CA ASN A 577 21.85 -28.36 -26.63
C ASN A 577 21.59 -29.88 -26.43
N ASP A 578 22.50 -30.74 -26.89
CA ASP A 578 22.37 -32.20 -26.73
C ASP A 578 22.42 -32.61 -25.23
N THR A 579 23.29 -31.97 -24.46
CA THR A 579 23.44 -32.20 -23.01
C THR A 579 22.21 -31.72 -22.25
N VAL A 580 21.71 -30.53 -22.55
CA VAL A 580 20.54 -29.95 -21.89
C VAL A 580 19.27 -30.76 -22.18
N THR A 581 19.11 -31.24 -23.42
CA THR A 581 17.99 -32.10 -23.81
C THR A 581 17.97 -33.40 -22.99
N ALA A 582 19.12 -34.06 -22.84
CA ALA A 582 19.24 -35.26 -22.02
C ALA A 582 18.95 -34.99 -20.52
N LEU A 583 19.46 -33.88 -19.98
CA LEU A 583 19.21 -33.49 -18.59
C LEU A 583 17.72 -33.20 -18.32
N ARG A 584 17.01 -32.55 -19.24
CA ARG A 584 15.58 -32.27 -19.11
C ARG A 584 14.71 -33.54 -19.17
N ALA A 585 15.12 -34.52 -19.98
CA ALA A 585 14.48 -35.84 -19.98
C ALA A 585 14.63 -36.51 -18.61
N ARG A 586 15.84 -36.50 -18.03
CA ARG A 586 16.08 -37.06 -16.68
C ARG A 586 15.33 -36.31 -15.59
N GLU A 587 15.24 -34.98 -15.67
CA GLU A 587 14.45 -34.17 -14.75
C GLU A 587 12.98 -34.64 -14.71
N THR A 588 12.42 -34.95 -15.88
CA THR A 588 11.04 -35.42 -16.02
C THR A 588 10.84 -36.80 -15.39
N GLU A 589 11.78 -37.72 -15.58
CA GLU A 589 11.76 -39.05 -14.96
C GLU A 589 11.77 -38.97 -13.43
N LEU A 590 12.67 -38.17 -12.86
CA LEU A 590 12.80 -38.01 -11.40
C LEU A 590 11.53 -37.44 -10.75
N ILE A 591 10.87 -36.49 -11.42
CA ILE A 591 9.58 -35.95 -10.95
C ILE A 591 8.49 -37.03 -10.98
N MET A 592 8.49 -37.93 -11.98
CA MET A 592 7.55 -39.06 -12.02
C MET A 592 7.80 -40.05 -10.86
N GLU A 593 9.05 -40.35 -10.55
CA GLU A 593 9.43 -41.23 -9.43
C GLU A 593 8.96 -40.66 -8.07
N ILE A 594 9.20 -39.36 -7.81
CA ILE A 594 8.74 -38.68 -6.59
C ILE A 594 7.21 -38.73 -6.45
N ASN A 595 6.49 -38.53 -7.56
CA ASN A 595 5.04 -38.53 -7.55
C ASN A 595 4.45 -39.94 -7.35
N ALA A 596 5.06 -40.97 -7.93
CA ALA A 596 4.67 -42.34 -7.66
C ALA A 596 4.79 -42.65 -6.16
N ALA A 597 5.90 -42.26 -5.54
CA ALA A 597 6.10 -42.40 -4.10
C ALA A 597 5.04 -41.63 -3.28
N ASN A 598 4.72 -40.38 -3.67
CA ASN A 598 3.65 -39.60 -3.01
C ASN A 598 2.26 -40.24 -3.11
N GLN A 599 2.00 -41.00 -4.18
CA GLN A 599 0.76 -41.77 -4.35
C GLN A 599 0.76 -43.10 -3.60
N GLY A 600 1.78 -43.37 -2.79
CA GLY A 600 1.92 -44.60 -2.03
C GLY A 600 2.42 -45.78 -2.86
N ASP A 601 3.02 -45.54 -4.03
CA ASP A 601 3.72 -46.60 -4.75
C ASP A 601 4.96 -47.01 -3.97
N VAL A 602 4.95 -48.26 -3.54
CA VAL A 602 6.02 -48.92 -2.76
C VAL A 602 6.60 -50.11 -3.51
N SER A 603 6.29 -50.27 -4.80
CA SER A 603 6.66 -51.42 -5.63
C SER A 603 8.19 -51.60 -5.75
N GLY A 604 8.96 -50.53 -5.63
CA GLY A 604 10.42 -50.53 -5.61
C GLY A 604 11.06 -50.73 -4.23
N VAL A 605 10.28 -50.71 -3.15
CA VAL A 605 10.80 -50.72 -1.77
C VAL A 605 11.04 -52.14 -1.31
N SER A 606 12.29 -52.47 -0.97
CA SER A 606 12.62 -53.73 -0.33
C SER A 606 13.79 -53.62 0.62
N VAL A 607 13.77 -54.42 1.69
CA VAL A 607 14.86 -54.53 2.68
C VAL A 607 15.20 -56.00 2.92
N VAL A 608 16.42 -56.29 3.36
CA VAL A 608 16.81 -57.64 3.78
C VAL A 608 16.95 -57.65 5.29
N VAL A 609 16.14 -58.46 5.97
CA VAL A 609 16.19 -58.65 7.43
C VAL A 609 16.37 -60.15 7.68
N ASP A 610 17.41 -60.50 8.43
CA ASP A 610 17.79 -61.90 8.74
C ASP A 610 17.92 -62.82 7.52
N GLY A 611 18.42 -62.28 6.41
CA GLY A 611 18.62 -63.01 5.15
C GLY A 611 17.35 -63.20 4.32
N VAL A 612 16.22 -62.64 4.75
CA VAL A 612 14.95 -62.66 4.00
C VAL A 612 14.70 -61.28 3.39
N LYS A 613 14.40 -61.26 2.09
CA LYS A 613 13.99 -60.04 1.38
C LYS A 613 12.51 -59.76 1.65
N TRP A 614 12.24 -58.59 2.22
CA TRP A 614 10.91 -58.09 2.53
C TRP A 614 10.52 -56.97 1.57
N THR A 615 9.27 -57.01 1.11
CA THR A 615 8.56 -55.92 0.44
C THR A 615 7.30 -55.59 1.24
N VAL A 616 6.65 -54.46 0.95
CA VAL A 616 5.37 -54.12 1.60
C VAL A 616 4.32 -55.20 1.37
N ASP A 617 4.27 -55.78 0.16
CA ASP A 617 3.32 -56.85 -0.17
C ASP A 617 3.68 -58.18 0.49
N SER A 618 4.98 -58.52 0.62
CA SER A 618 5.40 -59.73 1.32
C SER A 618 5.16 -59.63 2.83
N LEU A 619 5.28 -58.42 3.41
CA LEU A 619 4.94 -58.15 4.80
C LEU A 619 3.43 -58.29 5.04
N LYS A 620 2.59 -57.66 4.20
CA LYS A 620 1.12 -57.81 4.25
C LYS A 620 0.69 -59.27 4.12
N SER A 621 1.23 -59.97 3.13
CA SER A 621 0.94 -61.40 2.91
C SER A 621 1.33 -62.26 4.11
N ALA A 622 2.46 -61.94 4.78
CA ALA A 622 2.89 -62.64 5.99
C ALA A 622 1.99 -62.34 7.21
N MET A 623 1.31 -61.19 7.24
CA MET A 623 0.31 -60.87 8.27
C MET A 623 -1.03 -61.57 8.01
N GLU A 624 -1.41 -61.72 6.73
CA GLU A 624 -2.71 -62.29 6.33
C GLU A 624 -2.72 -63.84 6.31
N ALA A 625 -1.58 -64.48 6.09
CA ALA A 625 -1.50 -65.92 5.84
C ALA A 625 -1.47 -66.83 7.09
N ASP A 626 -1.41 -66.29 8.33
CA ASP A 626 -1.27 -67.12 9.53
C ASP A 626 -2.31 -66.82 10.63
N PRO A 627 -3.32 -67.70 10.85
CA PRO A 627 -4.30 -67.55 11.93
C PRO A 627 -3.74 -67.76 13.34
N GLY A 628 -2.45 -68.09 13.50
CA GLY A 628 -1.80 -68.28 14.80
C GLY A 628 -0.41 -67.66 14.84
N TYR A 629 -0.34 -66.40 15.26
CA TYR A 629 0.86 -65.60 15.61
C TYR A 629 2.05 -66.43 16.19
N LEU A 630 2.91 -67.03 15.36
CA LEU A 630 4.07 -67.81 15.86
C LEU A 630 5.35 -67.79 15.00
N LYS A 631 5.45 -67.04 13.89
CA LYS A 631 6.71 -66.94 13.13
C LYS A 631 7.56 -65.71 13.45
N TYR A 632 6.93 -64.57 13.76
CA TYR A 632 7.60 -63.33 14.18
C TYR A 632 6.80 -62.69 15.31
N THR A 633 7.50 -62.12 16.28
CA THR A 633 6.97 -61.30 17.37
C THR A 633 6.50 -59.95 16.85
N GLU A 634 5.62 -59.27 17.59
CA GLU A 634 5.18 -57.90 17.27
C GLU A 634 6.37 -56.93 17.12
N ALA A 635 7.43 -57.13 17.91
CA ALA A 635 8.66 -56.35 17.83
C ALA A 635 9.44 -56.61 16.52
N GLU A 636 9.47 -57.85 16.04
CA GLU A 636 10.11 -58.20 14.77
C GLU A 636 9.32 -57.64 13.58
N TYR A 637 7.98 -57.67 13.63
CA TYR A 637 7.13 -57.02 12.62
C TYR A 637 7.33 -55.50 12.57
N ALA A 638 7.33 -54.84 13.74
CA ALA A 638 7.60 -53.41 13.83
C ALA A 638 8.98 -53.06 13.26
N SER A 639 10.01 -53.87 13.57
CA SER A 639 11.35 -53.67 13.03
C SER A 639 11.43 -53.80 11.51
N ILE A 640 10.69 -54.74 10.90
CA ILE A 640 10.65 -54.91 9.44
C ILE A 640 9.86 -53.77 8.78
N HIS A 641 8.74 -53.36 9.39
CA HIS A 641 7.95 -52.22 8.94
C HIS A 641 8.77 -50.92 8.95
N ASP A 642 9.45 -50.63 10.05
CA ASP A 642 10.25 -49.40 10.20
C ASP A 642 11.42 -49.40 9.21
N ALA A 643 12.07 -50.55 8.98
CA ALA A 643 13.12 -50.68 7.97
C ALA A 643 12.60 -50.41 6.54
N LEU A 644 11.41 -50.94 6.19
CA LEU A 644 10.77 -50.66 4.89
C LEU A 644 10.39 -49.18 4.75
N TYR A 645 9.85 -48.58 5.81
CA TYR A 645 9.48 -47.17 5.83
C TYR A 645 10.71 -46.26 5.70
N GLU A 646 11.79 -46.56 6.42
CA GLU A 646 13.05 -45.84 6.31
C GLU A 646 13.65 -45.96 4.91
N GLN A 647 13.63 -47.16 4.31
CA GLN A 647 14.10 -47.38 2.94
C GLN A 647 13.28 -46.60 1.91
N PHE A 648 11.96 -46.51 2.09
CA PHE A 648 11.08 -45.69 1.28
C PHE A 648 11.44 -44.20 1.38
N CYS A 649 11.57 -43.67 2.60
CA CYS A 649 11.96 -42.28 2.82
C CYS A 649 13.33 -41.95 2.22
N ARG A 650 14.31 -42.85 2.35
CA ARG A 650 15.64 -42.71 1.74
C ARG A 650 15.57 -42.65 0.22
N SER A 651 14.80 -43.53 -0.40
CA SER A 651 14.60 -43.52 -1.86
C SER A 651 14.03 -42.19 -2.35
N VAL A 652 13.02 -41.65 -1.66
CA VAL A 652 12.42 -40.35 -2.02
C VAL A 652 13.43 -39.21 -1.86
N TYR A 653 14.22 -39.24 -0.79
CA TYR A 653 15.28 -38.26 -0.55
C TYR A 653 16.34 -38.29 -1.66
N ASP A 654 16.82 -39.46 -2.05
CA ASP A 654 17.85 -39.62 -3.08
C ASP A 654 17.34 -39.09 -4.44
N THR A 655 16.09 -39.40 -4.81
CA THR A 655 15.46 -38.87 -6.04
C THR A 655 15.33 -37.34 -6.01
N LEU A 656 15.02 -36.74 -4.85
CA LEU A 656 14.97 -35.28 -4.69
C LEU A 656 16.35 -34.63 -4.82
N MET A 657 17.38 -35.25 -4.26
CA MET A 657 18.76 -34.77 -4.38
C MET A 657 19.25 -34.86 -5.83
N GLU A 658 18.96 -35.96 -6.53
CA GLU A 658 19.29 -36.09 -7.95
C GLU A 658 18.57 -35.03 -8.78
N LEU A 659 17.30 -34.74 -8.48
CA LEU A 659 16.54 -33.69 -9.17
C LEU A 659 17.19 -32.31 -9.01
N ALA A 660 17.68 -31.99 -7.81
CA ALA A 660 18.43 -30.76 -7.57
C ALA A 660 19.73 -30.71 -8.39
N HIS A 661 20.50 -31.80 -8.43
CA HIS A 661 21.72 -31.90 -9.24
C HIS A 661 21.47 -31.76 -10.74
N VAL A 662 20.40 -32.37 -11.26
CA VAL A 662 20.03 -32.25 -12.67
C VAL A 662 19.68 -30.79 -13.01
N ARG A 663 18.92 -30.12 -12.15
CA ARG A 663 18.57 -28.70 -12.33
C ARG A 663 19.80 -27.79 -12.28
N ASN A 664 20.76 -28.08 -11.41
CA ASN A 664 22.04 -27.38 -11.36
C ASN A 664 22.87 -27.58 -12.61
N SER A 665 22.95 -28.81 -13.12
CA SER A 665 23.65 -29.11 -14.36
C SER A 665 23.04 -28.34 -15.53
N ILE A 666 21.70 -28.27 -15.61
CA ILE A 666 21.02 -27.48 -16.65
C ILE A 666 21.36 -25.98 -16.50
N ALA A 667 21.32 -25.45 -15.28
CA ALA A 667 21.67 -24.06 -15.02
C ALA A 667 23.12 -23.74 -15.42
N ALA A 668 24.05 -24.65 -15.11
CA ALA A 668 25.47 -24.52 -15.45
C ALA A 668 25.71 -24.53 -16.97
N GLU A 669 25.02 -25.38 -17.74
CA GLU A 669 25.09 -25.39 -19.21
C GLU A 669 24.65 -24.05 -19.83
N TYR A 670 23.67 -23.38 -19.22
CA TYR A 670 23.26 -22.03 -19.61
C TYR A 670 24.18 -20.91 -19.06
N GLY A 671 25.26 -21.26 -18.36
CA GLY A 671 26.22 -20.31 -17.80
C GLY A 671 25.75 -19.62 -16.52
N TYR A 672 24.72 -20.13 -15.85
CA TYR A 672 24.33 -19.68 -14.52
C TYR A 672 25.23 -20.34 -13.48
N ASN A 673 26.03 -19.53 -12.78
CA ASN A 673 27.02 -20.00 -11.80
C ASN A 673 26.44 -20.21 -10.39
N ASN A 674 25.13 -20.36 -10.27
CA ASN A 674 24.47 -20.57 -8.98
C ASN A 674 24.19 -22.06 -8.79
N SER A 675 24.92 -22.67 -7.86
CA SER A 675 24.51 -23.94 -7.26
C SER A 675 23.21 -23.72 -6.49
N PHE A 676 22.11 -24.38 -6.87
CA PHE A 676 21.09 -24.77 -5.89
C PHE A 676 21.76 -25.80 -4.97
N ASP A 677 22.51 -25.30 -3.99
CA ASP A 677 22.98 -26.11 -2.85
C ASP A 677 21.81 -26.29 -1.88
#